data_AF-A0A8T4TTJ8-F1
#
_entry.id   AF-A0A8T4TTJ8-F1
#
_cell.length_a   1.000
_cell.length_b   1.000
_cell.length_c   1.000
_cell.angle_alpha   90.00
_cell.angle_beta   90.00
_cell.angle_gamma   90.00
#
_symmetry.space_group_name_H-M   'P 1'
#
loop_
_entity.id
_entity.type
_entity.pdbx_description
1 polymer ?
#
loop_
_entity_poly.entity_id
_entity_poly.type
_entity_poly.pdbx_seq_one_letter_code
_entity_poly.pdbx_strand_id
1 'polypeptide(L)'
;MCGIIGFFGLENATELVVKGLNLISYRGQDGYGLFDGKDVFYSDKIDFVLNNSDFSLGHCLHAVVDKIKQPFIGNGVFVVNCEIYNWVDLCEKYEVNAKNDAELFFLLLEKFGVERTLELVDGDYAGAYFFDSKLFIFRDLVGVKPVWYSLEKGFGFSSERKVLRGLNYSDVFELNPRELLIYDIKDKNVQFINREFAIFNKNISDDYKILKNKLTGHLINSISKRVPDVKFGLLFSGGIDSAVIALILKKLGLDFTCYFSYVSCLGESKDLEYAKEISRFLDLDLEIVEVGLEDVERELSFVCKLVESNNVTKISVALPFYFACKKAREDGIKVIFSGLGSEELFAGYERHLRSTNINKECYYGLLNIYERDLYRDDVVTMYNGIELRVPFLDLELIDFALGIDGKYKINDNSSKIILRDIANDMGLPNKFAFRKKIAAQYGSNFLKAIDKLSSKFNTKSDYLASFFNEGNVKLAALFSSGKDSCYAMYIMKKQNYDIKCLVTIKSKNKDSYMYHTPNVDMVELQAEALNIPLIMHNSSGNKEEELLDLENAIIRAKRGYSIEGIVLGALFSNYQRERVQSIATKLGLKVFTPLWHKDQLTLLNEIISNDFEVILVHVAADGLNESFLGRKLDADLIAELQEINKKNHLNVAFEGGEAESLVLDCPMFKKRLKILDAVKLMQSENCGTYEIKKAELVDKILD
;
A
#
# COMPACT_ATOMS: atom_id res chain seq x y z
N MET A 1 -7.91 14.17 -13.80
CA MET A 1 -6.96 13.28 -14.51
C MET A 1 -7.62 12.41 -15.57
N CYS A 2 -6.85 11.99 -16.55
CA CYS A 2 -7.36 11.19 -17.66
C CYS A 2 -7.52 9.71 -17.31
N GLY A 3 -8.17 8.96 -18.20
CA GLY A 3 -8.12 7.51 -18.26
C GLY A 3 -7.44 7.06 -19.54
N ILE A 4 -6.52 6.10 -19.45
CA ILE A 4 -5.85 5.46 -20.59
C ILE A 4 -6.26 4.00 -20.69
N ILE A 5 -6.29 3.47 -21.91
CA ILE A 5 -6.58 2.07 -22.18
C ILE A 5 -5.94 1.63 -23.50
N GLY A 6 -5.56 0.37 -23.61
CA GLY A 6 -5.09 -0.20 -24.87
C GLY A 6 -5.15 -1.71 -24.90
N PHE A 7 -5.26 -2.26 -26.11
CA PHE A 7 -5.28 -3.69 -26.38
C PHE A 7 -4.41 -4.00 -27.60
N PHE A 8 -3.65 -5.09 -27.54
CA PHE A 8 -2.68 -5.48 -28.55
C PHE A 8 -2.67 -7.01 -28.75
N GLY A 9 -2.49 -7.44 -29.99
CA GLY A 9 -2.48 -8.85 -30.39
C GLY A 9 -3.87 -9.49 -30.42
N LEU A 10 -4.92 -8.69 -30.64
CA LEU A 10 -6.33 -9.10 -30.58
C LEU A 10 -7.11 -8.51 -31.75
N GLU A 11 -7.73 -9.34 -32.60
CA GLU A 11 -8.48 -8.87 -33.79
C GLU A 11 -9.61 -7.87 -33.46
N ASN A 12 -10.13 -7.91 -32.24
CA ASN A 12 -11.19 -7.02 -31.74
C ASN A 12 -10.66 -5.94 -30.77
N ALA A 13 -9.39 -5.55 -30.87
CA ALA A 13 -8.77 -4.57 -29.96
C ALA A 13 -9.55 -3.24 -29.89
N THR A 14 -9.97 -2.71 -31.05
CA THR A 14 -10.76 -1.47 -31.13
C THR A 14 -12.09 -1.57 -30.38
N GLU A 15 -12.80 -2.70 -30.49
CA GLU A 15 -14.05 -2.94 -29.78
C GLU A 15 -13.83 -2.97 -28.26
N LEU A 16 -12.75 -3.63 -27.81
CA LEU A 16 -12.39 -3.68 -26.39
C LEU A 16 -12.00 -2.31 -25.85
N VAL A 17 -11.26 -1.50 -26.62
CA VAL A 17 -10.95 -0.12 -26.25
C VAL A 17 -12.22 0.70 -26.09
N VAL A 18 -13.16 0.64 -27.03
CA VAL A 18 -14.42 1.41 -26.95
C VAL A 18 -15.27 0.95 -25.75
N LYS A 19 -15.40 -0.35 -25.51
CA LYS A 19 -16.10 -0.87 -24.32
C LYS A 19 -15.42 -0.42 -23.03
N GLY A 20 -14.10 -0.48 -22.97
CA GLY A 20 -13.35 -0.06 -21.80
C GLY A 20 -13.39 1.44 -21.56
N LEU A 21 -13.36 2.28 -22.61
CA LEU A 21 -13.59 3.73 -22.51
C LEU A 21 -14.93 4.05 -21.85
N ASN A 22 -16.00 3.30 -22.17
CA ASN A 22 -17.29 3.46 -21.50
C ASN A 22 -17.20 3.18 -19.99
N LEU A 23 -16.42 2.17 -19.59
CA LEU A 23 -16.22 1.81 -18.17
C LEU A 23 -15.38 2.82 -17.38
N ILE A 24 -14.49 3.61 -18.03
CA ILE A 24 -13.61 4.61 -17.38
C ILE A 24 -13.96 6.07 -17.68
N SER A 25 -15.00 6.31 -18.46
CA SER A 25 -15.40 7.66 -18.90
C SER A 25 -15.58 8.66 -17.76
N TYR A 26 -15.90 8.20 -16.55
CA TYR A 26 -16.02 9.10 -15.39
C TYR A 26 -14.71 9.79 -14.99
N ARG A 27 -13.55 9.21 -15.33
CA ARG A 27 -12.25 9.84 -15.04
C ARG A 27 -12.10 11.14 -15.84
N GLY A 28 -12.55 11.14 -17.10
CA GLY A 28 -12.39 12.27 -18.01
C GLY A 28 -13.58 12.43 -18.93
N GLN A 29 -14.32 13.52 -18.76
CA GLN A 29 -15.55 13.82 -19.52
C GLN A 29 -15.37 15.00 -20.49
N ASP A 30 -14.19 15.60 -20.57
CA ASP A 30 -13.93 16.77 -21.41
C ASP A 30 -13.69 16.39 -22.88
N GLY A 31 -13.43 15.12 -23.16
CA GLY A 31 -13.30 14.59 -24.52
C GLY A 31 -12.76 13.18 -24.55
N TYR A 32 -12.91 12.52 -25.70
CA TYR A 32 -12.46 11.15 -25.92
C TYR A 32 -11.61 11.09 -27.18
N GLY A 33 -10.66 10.16 -27.20
CA GLY A 33 -9.94 9.82 -28.41
C GLY A 33 -9.64 8.33 -28.51
N LEU A 34 -9.49 7.89 -29.75
CA LEU A 34 -9.26 6.51 -30.14
C LEU A 34 -8.23 6.50 -31.27
N PHE A 35 -7.25 5.62 -31.16
CA PHE A 35 -6.40 5.20 -32.27
C PHE A 35 -6.77 3.77 -32.65
N ASP A 36 -7.19 3.55 -33.88
CA ASP A 36 -7.74 2.26 -34.35
C ASP A 36 -6.68 1.36 -35.00
N GLY A 37 -5.40 1.61 -34.78
CA GLY A 37 -4.29 0.92 -35.48
C GLY A 37 -3.80 1.66 -36.72
N LYS A 38 -4.56 2.62 -37.24
CA LYS A 38 -4.19 3.40 -38.42
C LYS A 38 -4.37 4.90 -38.23
N ASP A 39 -5.56 5.32 -37.83
CA ASP A 39 -5.97 6.72 -37.75
C ASP A 39 -6.36 7.09 -36.31
N VAL A 40 -6.25 8.37 -35.96
CA VAL A 40 -6.71 8.90 -34.68
C VAL A 40 -8.05 9.62 -34.86
N PHE A 41 -9.00 9.30 -34.00
CA PHE A 41 -10.33 9.88 -33.94
C PHE A 41 -10.53 10.59 -32.62
N TYR A 42 -11.14 11.77 -32.67
CA TYR A 42 -11.51 12.55 -31.50
C TYR A 42 -13.00 12.84 -31.49
N SER A 43 -13.63 12.71 -30.33
CA SER A 43 -15.04 13.04 -30.14
C SER A 43 -15.28 13.67 -28.77
N ASP A 44 -16.43 14.31 -28.58
CA ASP A 44 -16.92 14.74 -27.26
C ASP A 44 -17.81 13.66 -26.61
N LYS A 45 -18.12 12.58 -27.35
CA LYS A 45 -18.85 11.40 -26.88
C LYS A 45 -18.10 10.13 -27.29
N ILE A 46 -18.47 8.98 -26.73
CA ILE A 46 -17.91 7.69 -27.14
C ILE A 46 -18.80 7.09 -28.24
N ASP A 47 -18.64 7.61 -29.46
CA ASP A 47 -19.43 7.25 -30.65
C ASP A 47 -18.55 6.87 -31.85
N PHE A 48 -17.40 6.27 -31.57
CA PHE A 48 -16.43 5.86 -32.59
C PHE A 48 -16.94 4.74 -33.50
N VAL A 49 -16.64 4.85 -34.79
CA VAL A 49 -16.87 3.77 -35.76
C VAL A 49 -15.81 2.69 -35.55
N LEU A 50 -16.25 1.43 -35.44
CA LEU A 50 -15.36 0.30 -35.19
C LEU A 50 -14.72 -0.16 -36.49
N ASN A 51 -13.41 0.05 -36.59
CA ASN A 51 -12.57 -0.63 -37.56
C ASN A 51 -11.84 -1.79 -36.87
N ASN A 52 -11.75 -2.94 -37.56
CA ASN A 52 -10.98 -4.06 -37.05
C ASN A 52 -9.48 -3.75 -37.12
N SER A 53 -8.81 -3.92 -35.99
CA SER A 53 -7.37 -3.82 -35.85
C SER A 53 -6.91 -4.76 -34.75
N ASP A 54 -5.71 -5.30 -34.92
CA ASP A 54 -5.04 -6.15 -33.95
C ASP A 54 -4.46 -5.36 -32.76
N PHE A 55 -4.42 -4.03 -32.84
CA PHE A 55 -4.09 -3.16 -31.73
C PHE A 55 -4.84 -1.82 -31.76
N SER A 56 -5.13 -1.27 -30.58
CA SER A 56 -5.81 0.01 -30.44
C SER A 56 -5.48 0.66 -29.09
N LEU A 57 -5.53 2.00 -29.07
CA LEU A 57 -5.29 2.83 -27.90
C LEU A 57 -6.45 3.80 -27.72
N GLY A 58 -6.84 4.06 -26.48
CA GLY A 58 -7.93 4.97 -26.14
C GLY A 58 -7.59 5.88 -24.96
N HIS A 59 -8.23 7.04 -24.93
CA HIS A 59 -8.05 8.04 -23.89
C HIS A 59 -9.35 8.78 -23.58
N CYS A 60 -9.62 9.03 -22.29
CA CYS A 60 -10.65 9.95 -21.82
C CYS A 60 -10.01 11.14 -21.08
N LEU A 61 -10.34 12.36 -21.50
CA LEU A 61 -9.66 13.60 -21.10
C LEU A 61 -10.35 14.25 -19.90
N HIS A 62 -9.55 14.62 -18.90
CA HIS A 62 -9.90 15.60 -17.89
C HIS A 62 -8.96 16.79 -18.04
N ALA A 63 -9.45 17.88 -18.61
CA ALA A 63 -8.65 19.05 -18.96
C ALA A 63 -8.41 19.94 -17.73
N VAL A 64 -7.13 20.04 -17.35
CA VAL A 64 -6.60 20.97 -16.34
C VAL A 64 -5.76 22.06 -17.02
N VAL A 65 -4.77 21.66 -17.83
CA VAL A 65 -3.92 22.54 -18.63
C VAL A 65 -4.28 22.41 -20.11
N ASP A 66 -5.03 23.40 -20.60
CA ASP A 66 -5.61 23.44 -21.94
C ASP A 66 -6.45 22.19 -22.32
N LYS A 67 -7.23 22.31 -23.39
CA LYS A 67 -8.09 21.21 -23.87
C LYS A 67 -7.46 20.50 -25.06
N ILE A 68 -6.50 19.61 -24.80
CA ILE A 68 -5.83 18.81 -25.83
C ILE A 68 -6.24 17.35 -25.73
N LYS A 69 -6.84 16.82 -26.79
CA LYS A 69 -7.28 15.42 -26.87
C LYS A 69 -6.11 14.52 -27.27
N GLN A 70 -6.06 13.32 -26.71
CA GLN A 70 -5.11 12.24 -27.02
C GLN A 70 -5.89 11.04 -27.56
N PRO A 71 -5.29 10.05 -28.25
CA PRO A 71 -3.84 9.78 -28.41
C PRO A 71 -3.07 10.81 -29.25
N PHE A 72 -1.78 11.02 -28.97
CA PHE A 72 -0.86 11.74 -29.86
C PHE A 72 -0.25 10.79 -30.90
N ILE A 73 0.01 11.28 -32.12
CA ILE A 73 0.58 10.50 -33.23
C ILE A 73 1.75 11.24 -33.88
N GLY A 74 2.84 10.50 -34.13
CA GLY A 74 4.07 10.96 -34.78
C GLY A 74 4.84 9.75 -35.32
N ASN A 75 6.10 9.56 -34.91
CA ASN A 75 6.81 8.31 -35.20
C ASN A 75 6.18 7.13 -34.42
N GLY A 76 5.66 7.38 -33.22
CA GLY A 76 4.85 6.45 -32.45
C GLY A 76 3.46 6.99 -32.10
N VAL A 77 2.73 6.23 -31.28
CA VAL A 77 1.41 6.61 -30.74
C VAL A 77 1.48 6.65 -29.22
N PHE A 78 1.01 7.74 -28.62
CA PHE A 78 1.14 7.98 -27.18
C PHE A 78 -0.20 8.29 -26.51
N VAL A 79 -0.45 7.66 -25.37
CA VAL A 79 -1.52 8.02 -24.43
C VAL A 79 -0.95 8.17 -23.03
N VAL A 80 -1.40 9.19 -22.30
CA VAL A 80 -0.90 9.48 -20.96
C VAL A 80 -1.97 10.13 -20.08
N ASN A 81 -2.00 9.68 -18.82
CA ASN A 81 -2.56 10.43 -17.72
C ASN A 81 -1.40 11.08 -16.97
N CYS A 82 -1.17 12.39 -17.13
CA CYS A 82 -0.06 13.10 -16.49
C CYS A 82 -0.44 14.47 -15.94
N GLU A 83 0.45 14.95 -15.07
CA GLU A 83 0.73 16.35 -14.83
C GLU A 83 2.27 16.48 -14.74
N ILE A 84 2.91 17.15 -15.70
CA ILE A 84 4.38 17.36 -15.71
C ILE A 84 4.69 18.78 -15.22
N TYR A 85 5.22 18.90 -14.01
CA TYR A 85 5.41 20.19 -13.32
C TYR A 85 6.51 21.05 -13.92
N ASN A 86 7.56 20.44 -14.47
CA ASN A 86 8.67 21.15 -15.10
C ASN A 86 8.51 21.33 -16.62
N TRP A 87 7.29 21.22 -17.14
CA TRP A 87 7.09 21.18 -18.59
C TRP A 87 7.50 22.48 -19.30
N VAL A 88 7.21 23.65 -18.70
CA VAL A 88 7.61 24.95 -19.27
C VAL A 88 9.14 25.07 -19.35
N ASP A 89 9.85 24.70 -18.29
CA ASP A 89 11.31 24.72 -18.24
C ASP A 89 11.92 23.76 -19.29
N LEU A 90 11.29 22.61 -19.50
CA LEU A 90 11.71 21.63 -20.51
C LEU A 90 11.44 22.12 -21.94
N CYS A 91 10.34 22.83 -22.19
CA CYS A 91 10.06 23.49 -23.47
C CYS A 91 11.19 24.47 -23.82
N GLU A 92 11.58 25.34 -22.88
CA GLU A 92 12.66 26.32 -23.09
C GLU A 92 14.01 25.60 -23.27
N LYS A 93 14.36 24.70 -22.36
CA LYS A 93 15.67 24.02 -22.34
C LYS A 93 15.94 23.17 -23.59
N TYR A 94 14.91 22.55 -24.15
CA TYR A 94 15.04 21.66 -25.30
C TYR A 94 14.51 22.24 -26.60
N GLU A 95 14.14 23.52 -26.60
CA GLU A 95 13.58 24.25 -27.74
C GLU A 95 12.39 23.50 -28.37
N VAL A 96 11.47 23.07 -27.51
CA VAL A 96 10.25 22.34 -27.89
C VAL A 96 9.05 23.26 -27.71
N ASN A 97 8.21 23.38 -28.75
CA ASN A 97 6.98 24.16 -28.68
C ASN A 97 5.77 23.25 -28.43
N ALA A 98 5.51 22.96 -27.17
CA ALA A 98 4.33 22.23 -26.73
C ALA A 98 3.24 23.18 -26.22
N LYS A 99 1.98 22.81 -26.42
CA LYS A 99 0.82 23.57 -25.93
C LYS A 99 0.43 23.19 -24.51
N ASN A 100 0.75 21.96 -24.08
CA ASN A 100 0.60 21.55 -22.69
C ASN A 100 1.66 20.51 -22.29
N ASP A 101 1.60 20.10 -21.04
CA ASP A 101 2.51 19.15 -20.40
C ASP A 101 2.49 17.76 -21.07
N ALA A 102 1.32 17.27 -21.48
CA ALA A 102 1.17 15.98 -22.16
C ALA A 102 1.77 15.99 -23.59
N GLU A 103 1.58 17.08 -24.34
CA GLU A 103 2.18 17.25 -25.67
C GLU A 103 3.70 17.40 -25.56
N LEU A 104 4.22 18.10 -24.54
CA LEU A 104 5.65 18.12 -24.29
C LEU A 104 6.18 16.71 -24.07
N PHE A 105 5.52 15.92 -23.22
CA PHE A 105 5.96 14.57 -22.91
C PHE A 105 6.06 13.74 -24.21
N PHE A 106 5.06 13.83 -25.07
CA PHE A 106 5.09 13.22 -26.40
C PHE A 106 6.30 13.66 -27.23
N LEU A 107 6.53 14.97 -27.34
CA LEU A 107 7.63 15.52 -28.15
C LEU A 107 9.02 15.12 -27.62
N LEU A 108 9.17 14.99 -26.30
CA LEU A 108 10.40 14.47 -25.69
C LEU A 108 10.59 12.98 -25.99
N LEU A 109 9.53 12.16 -25.96
CA LEU A 109 9.59 10.74 -26.36
C LEU A 109 10.07 10.59 -27.81
N GLU A 110 9.53 11.39 -28.72
CA GLU A 110 9.92 11.41 -30.13
C GLU A 110 11.38 11.84 -30.32
N LYS A 111 11.87 12.76 -29.49
CA LYS A 111 13.23 13.34 -29.60
C LYS A 111 14.32 12.50 -28.92
N PHE A 112 14.02 11.90 -27.77
CA PHE A 112 15.02 11.29 -26.89
C PHE A 112 14.76 9.80 -26.57
N GLY A 113 13.59 9.28 -26.91
CA GLY A 113 13.16 7.94 -26.52
C GLY A 113 12.68 7.84 -25.07
N VAL A 114 12.13 6.68 -24.71
CA VAL A 114 11.44 6.46 -23.43
C VAL A 114 12.34 6.67 -22.23
N GLU A 115 13.47 5.95 -22.15
CA GLU A 115 14.34 5.97 -20.96
C GLU A 115 14.82 7.38 -20.63
N ARG A 116 15.35 8.10 -21.62
CA ARG A 116 15.87 9.45 -21.41
C ARG A 116 14.76 10.42 -21.02
N THR A 117 13.59 10.35 -21.66
CA THR A 117 12.47 11.24 -21.29
C THR A 117 12.03 11.01 -19.84
N LEU A 118 11.98 9.76 -19.38
CA LEU A 118 11.60 9.40 -18.02
C LEU A 118 12.59 9.90 -16.93
N GLU A 119 13.82 10.25 -17.30
CA GLU A 119 14.79 10.90 -16.42
C GLU A 119 14.63 12.43 -16.36
N LEU A 120 13.98 13.03 -17.37
CA LEU A 120 13.85 14.47 -17.51
C LEU A 120 12.57 15.02 -16.88
N VAL A 121 11.48 14.25 -16.96
CA VAL A 121 10.16 14.70 -16.52
C VAL A 121 10.02 14.62 -15.01
N ASP A 122 9.59 15.73 -14.41
CA ASP A 122 9.22 15.83 -13.01
C ASP A 122 7.71 16.02 -12.93
N GLY A 123 7.01 14.97 -12.52
CA GLY A 123 5.56 14.93 -12.61
C GLY A 123 4.97 13.63 -12.11
N ASP A 124 3.65 13.63 -12.01
CA ASP A 124 2.84 12.46 -11.69
C ASP A 124 2.25 11.94 -12.99
N TYR A 125 2.61 10.73 -13.44
CA TYR A 125 2.20 10.23 -14.76
C TYR A 125 2.03 8.71 -14.83
N ALA A 126 1.15 8.25 -15.71
CA ALA A 126 1.08 6.88 -16.21
C ALA A 126 0.78 6.93 -17.70
N GLY A 127 1.59 6.25 -18.52
CA GLY A 127 1.54 6.38 -19.97
C GLY A 127 1.91 5.12 -20.71
N ALA A 128 1.49 5.09 -21.98
CA ALA A 128 1.79 4.03 -22.92
C ALA A 128 2.23 4.64 -24.26
N TYR A 129 3.42 4.25 -24.73
CA TYR A 129 3.99 4.69 -25.99
C TYR A 129 4.21 3.48 -26.89
N PHE A 130 3.57 3.45 -28.05
CA PHE A 130 3.72 2.39 -29.04
C PHE A 130 4.61 2.88 -30.19
N PHE A 131 5.77 2.23 -30.37
CA PHE A 131 6.75 2.58 -31.38
C PHE A 131 7.51 1.34 -31.85
N ASP A 132 7.72 1.22 -33.17
CA ASP A 132 8.47 0.12 -33.79
C ASP A 132 8.08 -1.29 -33.28
N SER A 133 6.78 -1.60 -33.32
CA SER A 133 6.20 -2.88 -32.83
C SER A 133 6.34 -3.14 -31.33
N LYS A 134 6.86 -2.19 -30.55
CA LYS A 134 7.03 -2.28 -29.11
C LYS A 134 6.12 -1.31 -28.39
N LEU A 135 5.42 -1.82 -27.39
CA LEU A 135 4.62 -1.04 -26.45
C LEU A 135 5.42 -0.84 -25.17
N PHE A 136 5.69 0.40 -24.83
CA PHE A 136 6.30 0.81 -23.58
C PHE A 136 5.23 1.30 -22.62
N ILE A 137 5.15 0.73 -21.42
CA ILE A 137 4.25 1.17 -20.36
C ILE A 137 5.06 1.56 -19.14
N PHE A 138 4.78 2.75 -18.63
CA PHE A 138 5.52 3.36 -17.54
C PHE A 138 4.61 4.22 -16.69
N ARG A 139 5.07 4.52 -15.48
CA ARG A 139 4.45 5.47 -14.57
C ARG A 139 5.49 6.18 -13.71
N ASP A 140 5.08 7.17 -12.94
CA ASP A 140 5.95 7.90 -12.02
C ASP A 140 6.55 6.97 -10.96
N LEU A 141 7.73 7.32 -10.44
CA LEU A 141 8.53 6.45 -9.58
C LEU A 141 7.89 6.14 -8.22
N VAL A 142 6.92 6.95 -7.78
CA VAL A 142 6.19 6.75 -6.53
C VAL A 142 4.93 5.91 -6.77
N GLY A 143 4.32 6.02 -7.94
CA GLY A 143 3.07 5.39 -8.34
C GLY A 143 1.84 6.22 -7.99
N VAL A 144 1.90 7.54 -8.17
CA VAL A 144 0.76 8.44 -7.98
C VAL A 144 -0.34 8.15 -9.00
N LYS A 145 0.03 7.97 -10.28
CA LYS A 145 -0.93 7.60 -11.32
C LYS A 145 -0.93 6.09 -11.53
N PRO A 146 -2.09 5.42 -11.44
CA PRO A 146 -2.15 3.97 -11.61
C PRO A 146 -2.18 3.54 -13.08
N VAL A 147 -1.65 2.34 -13.32
CA VAL A 147 -1.86 1.59 -14.55
C VAL A 147 -1.81 0.09 -14.23
N TRP A 148 -2.77 -0.63 -14.79
CA TRP A 148 -2.97 -2.06 -14.65
C TRP A 148 -2.85 -2.73 -16.01
N TYR A 149 -2.38 -3.97 -16.04
CA TYR A 149 -2.20 -4.73 -17.27
C TYR A 149 -2.59 -6.20 -17.12
N SER A 150 -2.79 -6.87 -18.25
CA SER A 150 -3.05 -8.31 -18.34
C SER A 150 -2.42 -8.90 -19.59
N LEU A 151 -2.04 -10.17 -19.51
CA LEU A 151 -1.45 -10.97 -20.59
C LEU A 151 -2.35 -12.15 -21.02
N GLU A 152 -3.57 -12.25 -20.47
CA GLU A 152 -4.39 -13.47 -20.55
C GLU A 152 -4.82 -13.85 -21.98
N LYS A 153 -5.31 -12.88 -22.76
CA LYS A 153 -5.88 -13.11 -24.11
C LYS A 153 -5.03 -12.51 -25.23
N GLY A 154 -3.97 -11.81 -24.85
CA GLY A 154 -3.26 -10.77 -25.59
C GLY A 154 -2.75 -9.77 -24.56
N PHE A 155 -2.21 -8.64 -25.00
CA PHE A 155 -1.79 -7.60 -24.06
C PHE A 155 -2.90 -6.56 -23.91
N GLY A 156 -3.32 -6.30 -22.67
CA GLY A 156 -4.28 -5.25 -22.35
C GLY A 156 -3.80 -4.40 -21.19
N PHE A 157 -4.05 -3.09 -21.22
CA PHE A 157 -3.80 -2.21 -20.08
C PHE A 157 -4.91 -1.18 -19.88
N SER A 158 -5.07 -0.69 -18.66
CA SER A 158 -5.97 0.43 -18.33
C SER A 158 -5.53 1.16 -17.06
N SER A 159 -5.96 2.41 -16.87
CA SER A 159 -5.75 3.15 -15.61
C SER A 159 -6.34 2.45 -14.38
N GLU A 160 -7.39 1.65 -14.53
CA GLU A 160 -8.08 1.00 -13.41
C GLU A 160 -8.31 -0.49 -13.62
N ARG A 161 -8.18 -1.28 -12.55
CA ARG A 161 -8.30 -2.75 -12.58
C ARG A 161 -9.69 -3.21 -13.00
N LYS A 162 -10.74 -2.56 -12.48
CA LYS A 162 -12.16 -2.87 -12.77
C LYS A 162 -12.49 -2.91 -14.27
N VAL A 163 -11.70 -2.21 -15.10
CA VAL A 163 -11.93 -2.07 -16.53
C VAL A 163 -11.57 -3.35 -17.25
N LEU A 164 -10.37 -3.86 -16.99
CA LEU A 164 -9.91 -5.13 -17.54
C LEU A 164 -10.79 -6.28 -17.02
N ARG A 165 -11.17 -6.24 -15.74
CA ARG A 165 -12.13 -7.21 -15.17
C ARG A 165 -13.52 -7.14 -15.81
N GLY A 166 -14.04 -5.93 -16.03
CA GLY A 166 -15.30 -5.70 -16.75
C GLY A 166 -15.26 -6.17 -18.21
N LEU A 167 -14.06 -6.33 -18.78
CA LEU A 167 -13.81 -6.92 -20.09
C LEU A 167 -13.43 -8.41 -20.02
N ASN A 168 -13.72 -9.07 -18.89
CA ASN A 168 -13.51 -10.49 -18.61
C ASN A 168 -12.04 -10.92 -18.56
N TYR A 169 -11.12 -10.06 -18.13
CA TYR A 169 -9.76 -10.45 -17.77
C TYR A 169 -9.71 -10.77 -16.27
N SER A 170 -9.24 -11.97 -15.94
CA SER A 170 -9.13 -12.46 -14.56
C SER A 170 -7.77 -12.16 -13.96
N ASP A 171 -6.70 -12.34 -14.75
CA ASP A 171 -5.33 -12.10 -14.33
C ASP A 171 -4.90 -10.67 -14.65
N VAL A 172 -5.15 -9.76 -13.70
CA VAL A 172 -4.87 -8.33 -13.83
C VAL A 172 -3.88 -7.88 -12.77
N PHE A 173 -2.79 -7.26 -13.20
CA PHE A 173 -1.67 -6.86 -12.35
C PHE A 173 -1.48 -5.35 -12.37
N GLU A 174 -1.12 -4.77 -11.23
CA GLU A 174 -0.69 -3.38 -11.18
C GLU A 174 0.77 -3.29 -11.64
N LEU A 175 1.11 -2.35 -12.51
CA LEU A 175 2.51 -2.13 -12.89
C LEU A 175 3.28 -1.55 -11.69
N ASN A 176 4.42 -2.13 -11.33
CA ASN A 176 5.28 -1.56 -10.29
C ASN A 176 5.81 -0.19 -10.78
N PRO A 177 5.74 0.89 -9.98
CA PRO A 177 6.16 2.22 -10.43
C PRO A 177 7.65 2.33 -10.82
N ARG A 178 8.45 1.36 -10.38
CA ARG A 178 9.89 1.28 -10.62
C ARG A 178 10.24 0.30 -11.73
N GLU A 179 9.26 -0.12 -12.53
CA GLU A 179 9.48 -0.96 -13.69
C GLU A 179 8.97 -0.24 -14.94
N LEU A 180 9.78 -0.25 -16.00
CA LEU A 180 9.35 0.01 -17.37
C LEU A 180 8.98 -1.34 -18.00
N LEU A 181 7.71 -1.49 -18.38
CA LEU A 181 7.23 -2.68 -19.10
C LEU A 181 7.40 -2.45 -20.59
N ILE A 182 7.98 -3.42 -21.28
CA ILE A 182 8.11 -3.45 -22.73
C ILE A 182 7.43 -4.72 -23.25
N TYR A 183 6.40 -4.55 -24.07
CA TYR A 183 5.74 -5.64 -24.78
C TYR A 183 6.06 -5.57 -26.27
N ASP A 184 6.69 -6.62 -26.80
CA ASP A 184 6.91 -6.78 -28.24
C ASP A 184 5.74 -7.54 -28.85
N ILE A 185 5.02 -6.92 -29.78
CA ILE A 185 3.84 -7.53 -30.42
C ILE A 185 4.25 -8.72 -31.31
N LYS A 186 5.43 -8.65 -31.95
CA LYS A 186 5.88 -9.69 -32.90
C LYS A 186 6.21 -10.97 -32.16
N ASP A 187 6.99 -10.85 -31.09
CA ASP A 187 7.46 -12.00 -30.30
C ASP A 187 6.49 -12.38 -29.17
N LYS A 188 5.47 -11.54 -28.93
CA LYS A 188 4.54 -11.63 -27.79
C LYS A 188 5.27 -11.75 -26.45
N ASN A 189 6.45 -11.13 -26.35
CA ASN A 189 7.31 -11.20 -25.19
C ASN A 189 7.17 -9.95 -24.34
N VAL A 190 7.28 -10.13 -23.03
CA VAL A 190 7.24 -9.04 -22.04
C VAL A 190 8.58 -8.97 -21.33
N GLN A 191 9.17 -7.78 -21.34
CA GLN A 191 10.37 -7.45 -20.59
C GLN A 191 10.05 -6.37 -19.56
N PHE A 192 10.75 -6.44 -18.43
CA PHE A 192 10.72 -5.41 -17.39
C PHE A 192 12.13 -4.82 -17.24
N ILE A 193 12.24 -3.51 -17.25
CA ILE A 193 13.47 -2.78 -16.93
C ILE A 193 13.27 -2.08 -15.59
N ASN A 194 14.12 -2.40 -14.61
CA ASN A 194 14.09 -1.75 -13.31
C ASN A 194 14.60 -0.31 -13.43
N ARG A 195 13.88 0.61 -12.79
CA ARG A 195 14.23 2.02 -12.64
C ARG A 195 14.62 2.26 -11.19
N GLU A 196 15.78 2.87 -10.98
CA GLU A 196 16.25 3.12 -9.62
C GLU A 196 15.39 4.17 -8.91
N PHE A 197 14.91 3.81 -7.73
CA PHE A 197 14.38 4.76 -6.75
C PHE A 197 15.54 5.17 -5.81
N ALA A 198 16.59 5.75 -6.41
CA ALA A 198 17.85 6.08 -5.74
C ALA A 198 17.71 7.31 -4.84
N ILE A 199 17.01 7.14 -3.72
CA ILE A 199 16.63 8.21 -2.80
C ILE A 199 17.14 7.95 -1.36
N PHE A 200 17.82 6.82 -1.12
CA PHE A 200 18.18 6.36 0.23
C PHE A 200 19.67 6.57 0.62
N ASN A 201 20.50 7.18 -0.22
CA ASN A 201 21.96 7.10 -0.05
C ASN A 201 22.62 8.37 0.53
N LYS A 202 21.87 9.42 0.86
CA LYS A 202 22.43 10.67 1.39
C LYS A 202 22.15 10.79 2.88
N ASN A 203 23.17 10.66 3.72
CA ASN A 203 23.09 11.15 5.09
C ASN A 203 23.46 12.64 5.11
N ILE A 204 22.51 13.49 5.46
CA ILE A 204 22.71 14.94 5.53
C ILE A 204 23.14 15.29 6.97
N SER A 205 24.36 15.77 7.13
CA SER A 205 24.97 16.10 8.44
C SER A 205 24.90 17.61 8.79
N ASP A 206 23.96 18.33 8.21
CA ASP A 206 23.78 19.77 8.48
C ASP A 206 23.22 20.02 9.89
N ASP A 207 23.44 21.23 10.43
CA ASP A 207 22.79 21.69 11.66
C ASP A 207 21.27 21.74 11.52
N TYR A 208 20.55 21.51 12.62
CA TYR A 208 19.09 21.45 12.64
C TYR A 208 18.42 22.69 12.04
N LYS A 209 18.94 23.90 12.30
CA LYS A 209 18.39 25.13 11.74
C LYS A 209 18.55 25.20 10.23
N ILE A 210 19.69 24.73 9.71
CA ILE A 210 19.98 24.68 8.27
C ILE A 210 19.07 23.64 7.61
N LEU A 211 18.94 22.45 8.19
CA LEU A 211 18.03 21.40 7.73
C LEU A 211 16.60 21.91 7.63
N LYS A 212 16.11 22.58 8.68
CA LYS A 212 14.76 23.15 8.74
C LYS A 212 14.51 24.19 7.63
N ASN A 213 15.47 25.08 7.39
CA ASN A 213 15.38 26.09 6.33
C ASN A 213 15.38 25.45 4.93
N LYS A 214 16.28 24.50 4.66
CA LYS A 214 16.33 23.79 3.38
C LYS A 214 15.05 22.99 3.14
N LEU A 215 14.57 22.27 4.15
CA LEU A 215 13.31 21.53 4.09
C LEU A 215 12.12 22.45 3.81
N THR A 216 12.09 23.63 4.43
CA THR A 216 11.08 24.66 4.13
C THR A 216 11.11 25.06 2.66
N GLY A 217 12.30 25.26 2.07
CA GLY A 217 12.46 25.52 0.64
C GLY A 217 11.90 24.40 -0.24
N HIS A 218 12.22 23.14 0.06
CA HIS A 218 11.69 21.98 -0.67
C HIS A 218 10.16 21.85 -0.55
N LEU A 219 9.59 22.11 0.64
CA LEU A 219 8.13 22.11 0.83
C LEU A 219 7.46 23.20 0.00
N ILE A 220 8.00 24.42 0.01
CA ILE A 220 7.48 25.53 -0.79
C ILE A 220 7.56 25.20 -2.28
N ASN A 221 8.71 24.74 -2.78
CA ASN A 221 8.90 24.38 -4.19
C ASN A 221 7.93 23.28 -4.63
N SER A 222 7.81 22.22 -3.83
CA SER A 222 6.93 21.10 -4.12
C SER A 222 5.45 21.51 -4.21
N ILE A 223 5.01 22.42 -3.33
CA ILE A 223 3.63 22.93 -3.33
C ILE A 223 3.43 23.93 -4.47
N SER A 224 4.34 24.87 -4.67
CA SER A 224 4.19 25.95 -5.66
C SER A 224 4.11 25.42 -7.08
N LYS A 225 4.96 24.44 -7.44
CA LYS A 225 4.93 23.85 -8.79
C LYS A 225 3.68 23.01 -9.08
N ARG A 226 2.91 22.68 -8.03
CA ARG A 226 1.66 21.92 -8.09
C ARG A 226 0.42 22.81 -8.08
N VAL A 227 0.55 24.13 -8.07
CA VAL A 227 -0.60 25.04 -8.11
C VAL A 227 -1.17 25.06 -9.54
N PRO A 228 -2.46 24.77 -9.74
CA PRO A 228 -3.08 24.83 -11.06
C PRO A 228 -3.61 26.24 -11.38
N ASP A 229 -3.85 26.50 -12.66
CA ASP A 229 -4.50 27.75 -13.13
C ASP A 229 -6.04 27.72 -13.01
N VAL A 230 -6.60 26.64 -12.47
CA VAL A 230 -8.04 26.45 -12.25
C VAL A 230 -8.38 26.46 -10.76
N LYS A 231 -9.67 26.59 -10.43
CA LYS A 231 -10.13 26.48 -9.04
C LYS A 231 -9.69 25.14 -8.43
N PHE A 232 -9.08 25.23 -7.25
CA PHE A 232 -8.56 24.09 -6.53
C PHE A 232 -8.92 24.14 -5.04
N GLY A 233 -8.89 22.98 -4.41
CA GLY A 233 -9.18 22.84 -2.98
C GLY A 233 -8.08 22.11 -2.23
N LEU A 234 -8.27 21.98 -0.92
CA LEU A 234 -7.40 21.24 -0.01
C LEU A 234 -8.24 20.33 0.89
N LEU A 235 -7.93 19.04 0.93
CA LEU A 235 -8.48 18.15 1.96
C LEU A 235 -7.88 18.52 3.33
N PHE A 236 -8.71 18.98 4.26
CA PHE A 236 -8.27 19.66 5.47
C PHE A 236 -8.87 19.06 6.74
N SER A 237 -8.08 18.25 7.46
CA SER A 237 -8.49 17.64 8.74
C SER A 237 -8.07 18.45 9.97
N GLY A 238 -7.43 19.59 9.78
CA GLY A 238 -6.74 20.32 10.86
C GLY A 238 -5.52 19.59 11.43
N GLY A 239 -5.06 18.51 10.79
CA GLY A 239 -3.78 17.88 11.09
C GLY A 239 -2.59 18.72 10.60
N ILE A 240 -1.39 18.45 11.14
CA ILE A 240 -0.17 19.17 10.78
C ILE A 240 0.12 19.15 9.28
N ASP A 241 -0.20 18.05 8.61
CA ASP A 241 0.09 17.82 7.19
C ASP A 241 -0.65 18.80 6.28
N SER A 242 -1.98 18.84 6.41
CA SER A 242 -2.82 19.77 5.65
C SER A 242 -2.63 21.22 6.14
N ALA A 243 -2.29 21.43 7.41
CA ALA A 243 -2.00 22.76 7.94
C ALA A 243 -0.74 23.39 7.32
N VAL A 244 0.33 22.62 7.14
CA VAL A 244 1.55 23.11 6.45
C VAL A 244 1.24 23.48 5.00
N ILE A 245 0.45 22.66 4.28
CA ILE A 245 0.04 23.00 2.91
C ILE A 245 -0.78 24.30 2.90
N ALA A 246 -1.79 24.42 3.77
CA ALA A 246 -2.62 25.62 3.87
C ALA A 246 -1.81 26.88 4.18
N LEU A 247 -0.84 26.79 5.11
CA LEU A 247 0.05 27.90 5.47
C LEU A 247 0.87 28.37 4.28
N ILE A 248 1.46 27.44 3.52
CA ILE A 248 2.28 27.76 2.36
C ILE A 248 1.42 28.38 1.25
N LEU A 249 0.26 27.79 0.93
CA LEU A 249 -0.67 28.33 -0.05
C LEU A 249 -1.13 29.75 0.31
N LYS A 250 -1.49 30.00 1.59
CA LYS A 250 -1.87 31.34 2.07
C LYS A 250 -0.71 32.34 1.98
N LYS A 251 0.51 31.93 2.31
CA LYS A 251 1.71 32.78 2.18
C LYS A 251 2.06 33.12 0.74
N LEU A 252 1.74 32.23 -0.21
CA LEU A 252 1.85 32.49 -1.64
C LEU A 252 0.72 33.39 -2.18
N GLY A 253 -0.27 33.74 -1.34
CA GLY A 253 -1.38 34.61 -1.72
C GLY A 253 -2.41 33.92 -2.63
N LEU A 254 -2.47 32.58 -2.60
CA LEU A 254 -3.36 31.80 -3.45
C LEU A 254 -4.76 31.68 -2.84
N ASP A 255 -5.76 31.65 -3.71
CA ASP A 255 -7.16 31.42 -3.36
C ASP A 255 -7.49 29.92 -3.47
N PHE A 256 -8.03 29.35 -2.39
CA PHE A 256 -8.37 27.93 -2.30
C PHE A 256 -9.40 27.67 -1.20
N THR A 257 -10.23 26.64 -1.40
CA THR A 257 -11.23 26.20 -0.41
C THR A 257 -10.77 24.92 0.28
N CYS A 258 -10.84 24.89 1.61
CA CYS A 258 -10.60 23.71 2.42
C CYS A 258 -11.87 22.85 2.51
N TYR A 259 -11.73 21.53 2.40
CA TYR A 259 -12.85 20.58 2.52
C TYR A 259 -12.62 19.57 3.65
N PHE A 260 -13.63 19.40 4.50
CA PHE A 260 -13.65 18.42 5.57
C PHE A 260 -14.99 17.70 5.64
N SER A 261 -14.99 16.39 5.84
CA SER A 261 -16.21 15.60 6.02
C SER A 261 -16.15 14.77 7.31
N TYR A 262 -17.29 14.61 7.97
CA TYR A 262 -17.41 13.81 9.18
C TYR A 262 -18.82 13.26 9.38
N VAL A 263 -18.93 12.21 10.20
CA VAL A 263 -20.22 11.64 10.59
C VAL A 263 -20.75 12.35 11.84
N SER A 264 -21.85 13.08 11.68
CA SER A 264 -22.38 14.01 12.69
C SER A 264 -23.13 13.34 13.84
N CYS A 265 -23.76 12.19 13.58
CA CYS A 265 -24.62 11.50 14.55
C CYS A 265 -23.91 10.49 15.48
N LEU A 266 -22.56 10.51 15.54
CA LEU A 266 -21.74 9.56 16.31
C LEU A 266 -20.86 10.21 17.38
N GLY A 267 -21.32 11.34 17.91
CA GLY A 267 -20.65 12.14 18.93
C GLY A 267 -19.67 13.16 18.35
N GLU A 268 -18.97 13.86 19.25
CA GLU A 268 -18.04 14.93 18.87
C GLU A 268 -16.90 14.40 17.97
N SER A 269 -16.68 15.11 16.87
CA SER A 269 -15.52 14.91 15.99
C SER A 269 -14.43 15.86 16.45
N LYS A 270 -13.36 15.31 17.01
CA LYS A 270 -12.19 16.11 17.40
C LYS A 270 -11.60 16.83 16.19
N ASP A 271 -11.47 16.16 15.05
CA ASP A 271 -10.90 16.78 13.85
C ASP A 271 -11.76 17.95 13.33
N LEU A 272 -13.09 17.89 13.48
CA LEU A 272 -13.97 19.01 13.16
C LEU A 272 -13.65 20.26 14.00
N GLU A 273 -13.50 20.10 15.31
CA GLU A 273 -13.19 21.20 16.23
C GLU A 273 -11.89 21.88 15.82
N TYR A 274 -10.86 21.08 15.56
CA TYR A 274 -9.55 21.60 15.17
C TYR A 274 -9.54 22.22 13.78
N ALA A 275 -10.24 21.61 12.81
CA ALA A 275 -10.39 22.19 11.49
C ALA A 275 -11.03 23.58 11.58
N LYS A 276 -12.10 23.73 12.37
CA LYS A 276 -12.76 25.03 12.65
C LYS A 276 -11.86 26.02 13.37
N GLU A 277 -11.07 25.57 14.36
CA GLU A 277 -10.16 26.46 15.09
C GLU A 277 -9.02 26.98 14.21
N ILE A 278 -8.38 26.10 13.44
CA ILE A 278 -7.27 26.47 12.58
C ILE A 278 -7.77 27.31 11.40
N SER A 279 -8.93 26.99 10.81
CA SER A 279 -9.48 27.80 9.71
C SER A 279 -9.79 29.22 10.16
N ARG A 280 -10.38 29.42 11.35
CA ARG A 280 -10.59 30.77 11.92
C ARG A 280 -9.28 31.49 12.19
N PHE A 281 -8.26 30.79 12.68
CA PHE A 281 -6.97 31.40 13.00
C PHE A 281 -6.19 31.81 11.74
N LEU A 282 -6.22 30.98 10.70
CA LEU A 282 -5.52 31.21 9.43
C LEU A 282 -6.37 31.96 8.39
N ASP A 283 -7.62 32.30 8.73
CA ASP A 283 -8.59 32.90 7.82
C ASP A 283 -8.73 32.08 6.52
N LEU A 284 -9.06 30.79 6.69
CA LEU A 284 -9.27 29.84 5.60
C LEU A 284 -10.77 29.67 5.33
N ASP A 285 -11.13 29.65 4.06
CA ASP A 285 -12.44 29.19 3.61
C ASP A 285 -12.53 27.67 3.85
N LEU A 286 -13.47 27.24 4.72
CA LEU A 286 -13.61 25.85 5.14
C LEU A 286 -15.05 25.37 4.94
N GLU A 287 -15.21 24.48 3.97
CA GLU A 287 -16.45 23.75 3.70
C GLU A 287 -16.52 22.47 4.54
N ILE A 288 -17.61 22.36 5.30
CA ILE A 288 -17.85 21.25 6.23
C ILE A 288 -19.00 20.41 5.71
N VAL A 289 -18.70 19.14 5.40
CA VAL A 289 -19.66 18.16 4.92
C VAL A 289 -20.13 17.30 6.08
N GLU A 290 -21.34 17.57 6.57
CA GLU A 290 -22.00 16.76 7.58
C GLU A 290 -22.64 15.52 6.94
N VAL A 291 -22.28 14.33 7.42
CA VAL A 291 -22.74 13.06 6.85
C VAL A 291 -23.55 12.27 7.89
N GLY A 292 -24.75 11.83 7.51
CA GLY A 292 -25.59 10.96 8.34
C GLY A 292 -25.19 9.48 8.23
N LEU A 293 -25.62 8.66 9.20
CA LEU A 293 -25.41 7.20 9.12
C LEU A 293 -26.07 6.58 7.89
N GLU A 294 -27.25 7.06 7.51
CA GLU A 294 -27.98 6.60 6.33
C GLU A 294 -27.25 6.95 5.02
N ASP A 295 -26.55 8.09 4.98
CA ASP A 295 -25.71 8.46 3.85
C ASP A 295 -24.51 7.52 3.73
N VAL A 296 -23.87 7.19 4.86
CA VAL A 296 -22.79 6.19 4.88
C VAL A 296 -23.31 4.86 4.37
N GLU A 297 -24.42 4.36 4.91
CA GLU A 297 -25.00 3.07 4.52
C GLU A 297 -25.32 3.01 3.02
N ARG A 298 -25.93 4.06 2.48
CA ARG A 298 -26.29 4.16 1.05
C ARG A 298 -25.07 4.15 0.14
N GLU A 299 -24.02 4.87 0.50
CA GLU A 299 -22.84 5.04 -0.34
C GLU A 299 -21.80 3.91 -0.14
N LEU A 300 -21.85 3.18 0.98
CA LEU A 300 -20.84 2.18 1.35
C LEU A 300 -20.67 1.09 0.29
N SER A 301 -21.79 0.57 -0.24
CA SER A 301 -21.77 -0.45 -1.30
C SER A 301 -21.09 0.07 -2.58
N PHE A 302 -21.39 1.32 -2.93
CA PHE A 302 -20.78 1.97 -4.09
C PHE A 302 -19.28 2.21 -3.88
N VAL A 303 -18.88 2.75 -2.72
CA VAL A 303 -17.46 3.03 -2.40
C VAL A 303 -16.62 1.75 -2.34
N CYS A 304 -17.16 0.65 -1.81
CA CYS A 304 -16.47 -0.66 -1.82
C CYS A 304 -16.17 -1.14 -3.24
N LYS A 305 -17.13 -1.01 -4.16
CA LYS A 305 -16.97 -1.35 -5.57
C LYS A 305 -16.06 -0.37 -6.30
N LEU A 306 -16.12 0.90 -5.94
CA LEU A 306 -15.29 1.95 -6.53
C LEU A 306 -13.81 1.71 -6.23
N VAL A 307 -13.46 1.47 -4.97
CA VAL A 307 -12.09 1.20 -4.49
C VAL A 307 -11.66 -0.26 -4.77
N GLU A 308 -12.61 -1.13 -5.11
CA GLU A 308 -12.42 -2.57 -5.32
C GLU A 308 -11.78 -3.28 -4.11
N SER A 309 -12.30 -2.99 -2.92
CA SER A 309 -11.76 -3.46 -1.65
C SER A 309 -12.86 -3.63 -0.61
N ASN A 310 -12.74 -4.64 0.24
CA ASN A 310 -13.51 -4.78 1.48
C ASN A 310 -12.63 -4.63 2.73
N ASN A 311 -11.37 -4.21 2.57
CA ASN A 311 -10.51 -3.87 3.69
C ASN A 311 -11.08 -2.68 4.48
N VAL A 312 -11.37 -2.92 5.76
CA VAL A 312 -12.00 -1.94 6.66
C VAL A 312 -11.22 -0.63 6.72
N THR A 313 -9.89 -0.68 6.82
CA THR A 313 -9.04 0.51 6.88
C THR A 313 -9.14 1.31 5.57
N LYS A 314 -8.96 0.66 4.41
CA LYS A 314 -9.07 1.33 3.11
C LYS A 314 -10.44 1.99 2.94
N ILE A 315 -11.54 1.29 3.24
CA ILE A 315 -12.89 1.85 3.07
C ILE A 315 -13.18 2.97 4.07
N SER A 316 -12.75 2.82 5.32
CA SER A 316 -12.95 3.86 6.35
C SER A 316 -12.18 5.16 6.05
N VAL A 317 -11.09 5.10 5.27
CA VAL A 317 -10.33 6.28 4.80
C VAL A 317 -10.89 6.80 3.46
N ALA A 318 -11.40 5.93 2.60
CA ALA A 318 -12.01 6.33 1.33
C ALA A 318 -13.28 7.18 1.51
N LEU A 319 -14.12 6.85 2.50
CA LEU A 319 -15.39 7.55 2.75
C LEU A 319 -15.21 9.06 3.01
N PRO A 320 -14.32 9.53 3.93
CA PRO A 320 -14.16 10.96 4.13
C PRO A 320 -13.67 11.68 2.87
N PHE A 321 -12.76 11.07 2.11
CA PHE A 321 -12.33 11.59 0.80
C PHE A 321 -13.51 11.69 -0.17
N TYR A 322 -14.31 10.63 -0.28
CA TYR A 322 -15.45 10.57 -1.19
C TYR A 322 -16.46 11.69 -0.93
N PHE A 323 -16.89 11.88 0.33
CA PHE A 323 -17.85 12.92 0.66
C PHE A 323 -17.29 14.34 0.49
N ALA A 324 -16.02 14.56 0.86
CA ALA A 324 -15.36 15.85 0.68
C ALA A 324 -15.20 16.19 -0.81
N CYS A 325 -14.74 15.24 -1.63
CA CYS A 325 -14.58 15.41 -3.08
C CYS A 325 -15.93 15.56 -3.80
N LYS A 326 -16.99 14.88 -3.34
CA LYS A 326 -18.34 15.07 -3.89
C LYS A 326 -18.79 16.52 -3.75
N LYS A 327 -18.61 17.12 -2.56
CA LYS A 327 -18.91 18.54 -2.32
C LYS A 327 -17.98 19.47 -3.12
N ALA A 328 -16.67 19.20 -3.13
CA ALA A 328 -15.72 20.00 -3.91
C ALA A 328 -16.08 20.04 -5.41
N ARG A 329 -16.56 18.92 -5.97
CA ARG A 329 -17.05 18.85 -7.35
C ARG A 329 -18.26 19.76 -7.57
N GLU A 330 -19.20 19.78 -6.63
CA GLU A 330 -20.40 20.65 -6.69
C GLU A 330 -20.01 22.15 -6.70
N ASP A 331 -18.90 22.50 -6.05
CA ASP A 331 -18.35 23.86 -6.02
C ASP A 331 -17.49 24.20 -7.26
N GLY A 332 -17.36 23.26 -8.19
CA GLY A 332 -16.59 23.43 -9.43
C GLY A 332 -15.09 23.27 -9.27
N ILE A 333 -14.63 22.65 -8.18
CA ILE A 333 -13.21 22.30 -7.98
C ILE A 333 -12.81 21.20 -8.96
N LYS A 334 -11.67 21.40 -9.65
CA LYS A 334 -11.08 20.39 -10.56
C LYS A 334 -9.84 19.71 -9.99
N VAL A 335 -9.17 20.37 -9.05
CA VAL A 335 -7.90 19.90 -8.47
C VAL A 335 -7.99 19.97 -6.95
N ILE A 336 -7.50 18.95 -6.25
CA ILE A 336 -7.47 18.93 -4.78
C ILE A 336 -6.12 18.49 -4.25
N PHE A 337 -5.62 19.23 -3.27
CA PHE A 337 -4.40 18.91 -2.56
C PHE A 337 -4.67 17.96 -1.38
N SER A 338 -3.70 17.10 -1.09
CA SER A 338 -3.72 16.22 0.07
C SER A 338 -2.35 16.17 0.76
N GLY A 339 -2.35 16.01 2.09
CA GLY A 339 -1.16 15.79 2.90
C GLY A 339 -0.59 14.37 2.85
N LEU A 340 -1.03 13.55 1.90
CA LEU A 340 -0.60 12.16 1.74
C LEU A 340 0.92 12.08 1.47
N GLY A 341 1.60 11.11 2.10
CA GLY A 341 3.06 10.93 2.03
C GLY A 341 3.84 11.56 3.18
N SER A 342 3.27 12.54 3.90
CA SER A 342 3.94 13.19 5.03
C SER A 342 4.31 12.21 6.15
N GLU A 343 3.50 11.16 6.35
CA GLU A 343 3.74 10.12 7.35
C GLU A 343 5.02 9.32 7.06
N GLU A 344 5.19 8.94 5.80
CA GLU A 344 6.36 8.25 5.28
C GLU A 344 7.61 9.12 5.30
N LEU A 345 7.49 10.44 5.12
CA LEU A 345 8.66 11.31 5.12
C LEU A 345 9.16 11.65 6.53
N PHE A 346 8.23 11.98 7.43
CA PHE A 346 8.54 12.56 8.74
C PHE A 346 8.21 11.64 9.91
N ALA A 347 8.11 10.33 9.66
CA ALA A 347 7.94 9.30 10.68
C ALA A 347 6.70 9.54 11.56
N GLY A 348 5.51 9.54 10.96
CA GLY A 348 4.28 9.86 11.71
C GLY A 348 3.53 8.68 12.37
N TYR A 349 3.76 7.45 11.92
CA TYR A 349 3.17 6.23 12.49
C TYR A 349 3.89 5.67 13.73
N GLU A 350 3.14 4.93 14.56
CA GLU A 350 3.65 4.22 15.74
C GLU A 350 4.76 3.20 15.41
N ARG A 351 4.67 2.53 14.26
CA ARG A 351 5.73 1.61 13.80
C ARG A 351 7.09 2.29 13.63
N HIS A 352 7.14 3.60 13.39
CA HIS A 352 8.40 4.33 13.27
C HIS A 352 9.06 4.54 14.63
N LEU A 353 8.30 4.72 15.72
CA LEU A 353 8.82 4.88 17.08
C LEU A 353 9.62 3.65 17.52
N ARG A 354 9.22 2.48 17.04
CA ARG A 354 9.78 1.19 17.44
C ARG A 354 10.86 0.68 16.48
N SER A 355 11.13 1.42 15.39
CA SER A 355 12.15 1.05 14.41
C SER A 355 13.56 1.42 14.90
N THR A 356 14.53 0.53 14.68
CA THR A 356 15.96 0.82 14.91
C THR A 356 16.55 1.75 13.87
N ASN A 357 15.96 1.79 12.66
CA ASN A 357 16.32 2.72 11.60
C ASN A 357 15.05 3.39 11.05
N ILE A 358 14.77 4.58 11.57
CA ILE A 358 13.57 5.36 11.23
C ILE A 358 13.49 5.63 9.73
N ASN A 359 14.59 6.08 9.11
CA ASN A 359 14.59 6.43 7.68
C ASN A 359 14.37 5.22 6.78
N LYS A 360 14.88 4.06 7.17
CA LYS A 360 14.66 2.81 6.42
C LYS A 360 13.20 2.36 6.50
N GLU A 361 12.56 2.48 7.66
CA GLU A 361 11.12 2.17 7.81
C GLU A 361 10.25 3.16 7.02
N CYS A 362 10.59 4.45 7.06
CA CYS A 362 10.00 5.49 6.23
C CYS A 362 10.09 5.15 4.74
N TYR A 363 11.28 4.77 4.27
CA TYR A 363 11.53 4.35 2.89
C TYR A 363 10.70 3.12 2.48
N TYR A 364 10.63 2.07 3.31
CA TYR A 364 9.76 0.92 3.04
C TYR A 364 8.27 1.27 3.02
N GLY A 365 7.85 2.26 3.81
CA GLY A 365 6.52 2.85 3.73
C GLY A 365 6.25 3.45 2.34
N LEU A 366 7.18 4.28 1.84
CA LEU A 366 7.08 4.87 0.49
C LEU A 366 7.05 3.80 -0.60
N LEU A 367 7.84 2.74 -0.48
CA LEU A 367 7.89 1.73 -1.54
C LEU A 367 6.53 1.06 -1.81
N ASN A 368 5.64 1.04 -0.81
CA ASN A 368 4.33 0.39 -0.87
C ASN A 368 3.15 1.38 -0.87
N ILE A 369 3.40 2.70 -0.91
CA ILE A 369 2.35 3.71 -0.78
C ILE A 369 1.35 3.70 -1.95
N TYR A 370 1.82 3.34 -3.15
CA TYR A 370 0.99 3.30 -4.36
C TYR A 370 -0.22 2.37 -4.23
N GLU A 371 -0.01 1.21 -3.59
CA GLU A 371 -1.05 0.21 -3.41
C GLU A 371 -1.92 0.50 -2.17
N ARG A 372 -1.27 0.99 -1.09
CA ARG A 372 -1.94 1.17 0.19
C ARG A 372 -2.88 2.37 0.17
N ASP A 373 -2.45 3.47 -0.45
CA ASP A 373 -3.14 4.75 -0.41
C ASP A 373 -3.42 5.34 -1.79
N LEU A 374 -2.42 5.42 -2.69
CA LEU A 374 -2.55 6.23 -3.91
C LEU A 374 -3.64 5.71 -4.84
N TYR A 375 -3.74 4.39 -5.07
CA TYR A 375 -4.81 3.84 -5.91
C TYR A 375 -6.20 4.13 -5.33
N ARG A 376 -6.38 3.96 -4.01
CA ARG A 376 -7.66 4.25 -3.34
C ARG A 376 -8.04 5.72 -3.54
N ASP A 377 -7.12 6.62 -3.26
CA ASP A 377 -7.40 8.05 -3.26
C ASP A 377 -7.58 8.56 -4.69
N ASP A 378 -6.76 8.12 -5.65
CA ASP A 378 -6.91 8.45 -7.07
C ASP A 378 -8.29 8.04 -7.58
N VAL A 379 -8.72 6.79 -7.37
CA VAL A 379 -10.00 6.32 -7.89
C VAL A 379 -11.18 7.07 -7.26
N VAL A 380 -11.08 7.42 -5.97
CA VAL A 380 -12.11 8.21 -5.25
C VAL A 380 -12.18 9.65 -5.76
N THR A 381 -11.05 10.35 -5.91
CA THR A 381 -11.05 11.73 -6.41
C THR A 381 -11.46 11.76 -7.87
N MET A 382 -11.01 10.79 -8.67
CA MET A 382 -11.27 10.75 -10.09
C MET A 382 -12.71 10.39 -10.45
N TYR A 383 -13.39 9.58 -9.65
CA TYR A 383 -14.83 9.39 -9.78
C TYR A 383 -15.61 10.71 -9.60
N ASN A 384 -15.09 11.61 -8.78
CA ASN A 384 -15.64 12.94 -8.58
C ASN A 384 -15.12 13.96 -9.61
N GLY A 385 -14.38 13.53 -10.64
CA GLY A 385 -13.81 14.43 -11.64
C GLY A 385 -12.82 15.42 -11.03
N ILE A 386 -12.07 15.01 -10.00
CA ILE A 386 -11.09 15.83 -9.31
C ILE A 386 -9.73 15.17 -9.39
N GLU A 387 -8.74 15.93 -9.87
CA GLU A 387 -7.34 15.53 -9.84
C GLU A 387 -6.73 15.71 -8.45
N LEU A 388 -6.15 14.64 -7.92
CA LEU A 388 -5.40 14.66 -6.67
C LEU A 388 -3.95 15.14 -6.90
N ARG A 389 -3.47 16.09 -6.07
CA ARG A 389 -2.07 16.52 -6.01
C ARG A 389 -1.49 16.26 -4.62
N VAL A 390 -0.30 15.66 -4.57
CA VAL A 390 0.34 15.12 -3.35
C VAL A 390 1.76 15.68 -3.17
N PRO A 391 1.93 16.92 -2.70
CA PRO A 391 3.23 17.58 -2.63
C PRO A 391 4.28 16.84 -1.77
N PHE A 392 3.86 16.11 -0.75
CA PHE A 392 4.79 15.33 0.06
C PHE A 392 5.42 14.13 -0.68
N LEU A 393 4.96 13.81 -1.90
CA LEU A 393 5.51 12.74 -2.74
C LEU A 393 6.39 13.25 -3.88
N ASP A 394 6.79 14.51 -3.79
CA ASP A 394 7.78 15.11 -4.64
C ASP A 394 9.17 14.46 -4.51
N LEU A 395 9.80 14.06 -5.62
CA LEU A 395 11.04 13.29 -5.58
C LEU A 395 12.20 14.04 -4.90
N GLU A 396 12.32 15.35 -5.11
CA GLU A 396 13.37 16.15 -4.44
C GLU A 396 13.10 16.30 -2.95
N LEU A 397 11.85 16.52 -2.57
CA LEU A 397 11.44 16.56 -1.16
C LEU A 397 11.63 15.20 -0.49
N ILE A 398 11.32 14.09 -1.16
CA ILE A 398 11.55 12.73 -0.64
C ILE A 398 13.05 12.53 -0.42
N ASP A 399 13.91 12.85 -1.39
CA ASP A 399 15.38 12.72 -1.27
C ASP A 399 15.93 13.51 -0.10
N PHE A 400 15.54 14.78 -0.01
CA PHE A 400 15.98 15.61 1.09
C PHE A 400 15.45 15.11 2.43
N ALA A 401 14.16 14.78 2.53
CA ALA A 401 13.53 14.36 3.77
C ALA A 401 14.08 13.03 4.27
N LEU A 402 14.30 12.03 3.41
CA LEU A 402 14.88 10.74 3.80
C LEU A 402 16.33 10.86 4.24
N GLY A 403 17.06 11.88 3.80
CA GLY A 403 18.43 12.14 4.25
C GLY A 403 18.55 12.84 5.61
N ILE A 404 17.46 13.37 6.16
CA ILE A 404 17.41 13.96 7.51
C ILE A 404 17.50 12.85 8.56
N ASP A 405 18.40 12.99 9.54
CA ASP A 405 18.53 12.08 10.67
C ASP A 405 17.18 11.84 11.38
N GLY A 406 16.84 10.56 11.62
CA GLY A 406 15.59 10.14 12.22
C GLY A 406 15.28 10.80 13.57
N LYS A 407 16.30 11.19 14.34
CA LYS A 407 16.12 11.89 15.63
C LYS A 407 15.41 13.25 15.49
N TYR A 408 15.51 13.88 14.33
CA TYR A 408 14.81 15.14 14.01
C TYR A 408 13.39 14.92 13.49
N LYS A 409 13.01 13.67 13.23
CA LYS A 409 11.66 13.31 12.76
C LYS A 409 10.79 12.85 13.91
N ILE A 410 11.32 12.04 14.83
CA ILE A 410 10.50 11.38 15.86
C ILE A 410 11.29 11.13 17.15
N ASN A 411 10.59 11.22 18.28
CA ASN A 411 11.04 10.80 19.61
C ASN A 411 9.84 10.24 20.42
N ASP A 412 10.10 9.78 21.64
CA ASP A 412 9.07 9.16 22.51
C ASP A 412 7.84 10.04 22.77
N ASN A 413 7.99 11.36 22.65
CA ASN A 413 6.93 12.33 22.96
C ASN A 413 6.18 12.82 21.72
N SER A 414 6.83 12.84 20.54
CA SER A 414 6.29 13.49 19.35
C SER A 414 6.84 12.90 18.05
N SER A 415 5.95 12.82 17.05
CA SER A 415 6.27 12.48 15.67
C SER A 415 6.25 13.70 14.77
N LYS A 416 6.92 13.64 13.62
CA LYS A 416 7.05 14.74 12.65
C LYS A 416 7.63 16.03 13.22
N ILE A 417 8.58 15.93 14.15
CA ILE A 417 9.10 17.06 14.93
C ILE A 417 9.53 18.22 14.02
N ILE A 418 10.43 17.98 13.06
CA ILE A 418 10.91 19.03 12.17
C ILE A 418 9.79 19.69 11.34
N LEU A 419 8.77 18.93 10.92
CA LEU A 419 7.62 19.50 10.19
C LEU A 419 6.77 20.40 11.10
N ARG A 420 6.61 20.03 12.37
CA ARG A 420 5.88 20.83 13.37
C ARG A 420 6.62 22.12 13.70
N ASP A 421 7.94 22.06 13.81
CA ASP A 421 8.79 23.23 14.00
C ASP A 421 8.68 24.19 12.81
N ILE A 422 8.66 23.67 11.58
CA ILE A 422 8.45 24.49 10.37
C ILE A 422 7.08 25.19 10.43
N ALA A 423 6.01 24.46 10.76
CA ALA A 423 4.69 25.06 10.88
C ALA A 423 4.66 26.16 11.95
N ASN A 424 5.37 25.94 13.07
CA ASN A 424 5.46 26.93 14.14
C ASN A 424 6.21 28.18 13.71
N ASP A 425 7.37 28.04 13.07
CA ASP A 425 8.14 29.14 12.48
C ASP A 425 7.33 29.91 11.42
N MET A 426 6.45 29.22 10.71
CA MET A 426 5.55 29.83 9.72
C MET A 426 4.39 30.62 10.35
N GLY A 427 4.18 30.51 11.66
CA GLY A 427 3.18 31.27 12.40
C GLY A 427 2.05 30.43 13.01
N LEU A 428 2.10 29.10 12.92
CA LEU A 428 1.09 28.23 13.54
C LEU A 428 1.36 28.04 15.04
N PRO A 429 0.45 28.44 15.95
CA PRO A 429 0.65 28.30 17.39
C PRO A 429 0.99 26.87 17.82
N ASN A 430 1.82 26.73 18.86
CA ASN A 430 2.27 25.43 19.40
C ASN A 430 1.09 24.48 19.73
N LYS A 431 -0.04 25.04 20.22
CA LYS A 431 -1.24 24.24 20.51
C LYS A 431 -1.79 23.47 19.29
N PHE A 432 -1.58 24.00 18.08
CA PHE A 432 -1.97 23.35 16.83
C PHE A 432 -0.80 22.54 16.25
N ALA A 433 0.40 23.14 16.23
CA ALA A 433 1.57 22.52 15.63
C ALA A 433 1.98 21.22 16.33
N PHE A 434 1.93 21.14 17.66
CA PHE A 434 2.37 19.97 18.46
C PHE A 434 1.25 19.07 18.95
N ARG A 435 0.03 19.22 18.40
CA ARG A 435 -1.10 18.38 18.75
C ARG A 435 -0.82 16.91 18.43
N LYS A 436 -1.25 16.00 19.32
CA LYS A 436 -1.26 14.56 19.07
C LYS A 436 -2.19 14.22 17.89
N LYS A 437 -1.66 13.51 16.90
CA LYS A 437 -2.39 13.14 15.68
C LYS A 437 -3.44 12.07 15.97
N ILE A 438 -4.57 12.15 15.27
CA ILE A 438 -5.57 11.09 15.13
C ILE A 438 -5.68 10.77 13.62
N ALA A 439 -5.81 9.50 13.24
CA ALA A 439 -5.98 9.15 11.84
C ALA A 439 -7.40 9.50 11.35
N ALA A 440 -7.51 9.89 10.07
CA ALA A 440 -8.69 10.53 9.52
C ALA A 440 -9.99 9.75 9.79
N GLN A 441 -9.99 8.42 9.62
CA GLN A 441 -11.14 7.55 9.83
C GLN A 441 -11.68 7.54 11.27
N TYR A 442 -10.82 7.81 12.26
CA TYR A 442 -11.21 7.91 13.67
C TYR A 442 -11.68 9.32 14.00
N GLY A 443 -10.94 10.34 13.54
CA GLY A 443 -11.26 11.73 13.84
C GLY A 443 -12.53 12.24 13.16
N SER A 444 -12.86 11.69 11.98
CA SER A 444 -14.09 11.96 11.21
C SER A 444 -15.28 11.05 11.57
N ASN A 445 -15.10 10.10 12.49
CA ASN A 445 -16.12 9.11 12.91
C ASN A 445 -16.58 8.10 11.82
N PHE A 446 -16.00 8.05 10.62
CA PHE A 446 -16.40 7.07 9.59
C PHE A 446 -16.15 5.61 9.99
N LEU A 447 -15.07 5.31 10.74
CA LEU A 447 -14.88 3.95 11.25
C LEU A 447 -16.00 3.58 12.24
N LYS A 448 -16.37 4.49 13.16
CA LYS A 448 -17.49 4.25 14.09
C LYS A 448 -18.81 4.02 13.35
N ALA A 449 -19.01 4.66 12.20
CA ALA A 449 -20.18 4.44 11.36
C ALA A 449 -20.22 3.02 10.80
N ILE A 450 -19.10 2.56 10.22
CA ILE A 450 -18.96 1.17 9.76
C ILE A 450 -19.20 0.20 10.92
N ASP A 451 -18.63 0.47 12.10
CA ASP A 451 -18.78 -0.37 13.28
C ASP A 451 -20.26 -0.56 13.65
N LYS A 452 -21.01 0.55 13.73
CA LYS A 452 -22.44 0.53 14.06
C LYS A 452 -23.27 -0.20 12.99
N LEU A 453 -22.97 0.04 11.71
CA LEU A 453 -23.66 -0.61 10.58
C LEU A 453 -23.36 -2.12 10.50
N SER A 454 -22.16 -2.53 10.90
CA SER A 454 -21.74 -3.94 10.90
C SER A 454 -22.27 -4.76 12.09
N SER A 455 -23.07 -4.18 12.98
CA SER A 455 -23.51 -4.81 14.24
C SER A 455 -24.26 -6.15 14.09
N LYS A 456 -24.83 -6.42 12.91
CA LYS A 456 -25.52 -7.69 12.58
C LYS A 456 -24.60 -8.74 11.96
N PHE A 457 -23.32 -8.42 11.74
CA PHE A 457 -22.32 -9.29 11.11
C PHE A 457 -21.28 -9.73 12.15
N ASN A 458 -20.62 -10.86 11.90
CA ASN A 458 -19.57 -11.37 12.79
C ASN A 458 -18.37 -10.42 12.85
N THR A 459 -18.00 -9.82 11.71
CA THR A 459 -16.94 -8.81 11.62
C THR A 459 -17.30 -7.69 10.66
N LYS A 460 -16.61 -6.54 10.80
CA LYS A 460 -16.67 -5.42 9.86
C LYS A 460 -16.29 -5.85 8.44
N SER A 461 -15.29 -6.74 8.33
CA SER A 461 -14.84 -7.29 7.05
C SER A 461 -15.96 -8.09 6.38
N ASP A 462 -16.70 -8.92 7.14
CA ASP A 462 -17.83 -9.70 6.59
C ASP A 462 -18.94 -8.79 6.08
N TYR A 463 -19.23 -7.70 6.81
CA TYR A 463 -20.18 -6.70 6.35
C TYR A 463 -19.75 -6.07 5.02
N LEU A 464 -18.50 -5.63 4.91
CA LEU A 464 -17.99 -5.04 3.67
C LEU A 464 -17.88 -6.06 2.53
N ALA A 465 -17.60 -7.33 2.84
CA ALA A 465 -17.57 -8.43 1.88
C ALA A 465 -18.95 -8.70 1.26
N SER A 466 -20.04 -8.36 1.95
CA SER A 466 -21.40 -8.42 1.38
C SER A 466 -21.60 -7.45 0.20
N PHE A 467 -20.81 -6.39 0.11
CA PHE A 467 -20.85 -5.43 -1.01
C PHE A 467 -19.83 -5.72 -2.11
N PHE A 468 -18.68 -6.28 -1.73
CA PHE A 468 -17.60 -6.63 -2.64
C PHE A 468 -16.90 -7.89 -2.14
N ASN A 469 -17.24 -9.05 -2.72
CA ASN A 469 -16.84 -10.38 -2.22
C ASN A 469 -15.55 -10.92 -2.85
N GLU A 470 -14.76 -10.09 -3.54
CA GLU A 470 -13.46 -10.53 -4.01
C GLU A 470 -12.42 -10.40 -2.89
N GLY A 471 -11.53 -11.39 -2.81
CA GLY A 471 -10.37 -11.33 -1.93
C GLY A 471 -9.51 -10.11 -2.24
N ASN A 472 -8.77 -9.63 -1.24
CA ASN A 472 -7.64 -8.73 -1.49
C ASN A 472 -6.55 -9.47 -2.30
N VAL A 473 -5.34 -8.93 -2.35
CA VAL A 473 -4.22 -9.55 -3.08
C VAL A 473 -3.96 -11.00 -2.67
N LYS A 474 -3.49 -11.82 -3.62
CA LYS A 474 -3.12 -13.23 -3.39
C LYS A 474 -1.81 -13.30 -2.61
N LEU A 475 -1.76 -14.02 -1.49
CA LEU A 475 -0.59 -14.07 -0.61
C LEU A 475 -0.02 -15.48 -0.46
N ALA A 476 1.30 -15.56 -0.27
CA ALA A 476 1.93 -16.70 0.38
C ALA A 476 2.23 -16.37 1.85
N ALA A 477 2.08 -17.34 2.76
CA ALA A 477 2.50 -17.16 4.14
C ALA A 477 3.84 -17.88 4.39
N LEU A 478 4.86 -17.16 4.90
CA LEU A 478 6.04 -17.81 5.46
C LEU A 478 5.63 -18.48 6.77
N PHE A 479 5.72 -19.81 6.80
CA PHE A 479 5.05 -20.63 7.82
C PHE A 479 6.05 -21.52 8.57
N SER A 480 5.97 -21.52 9.91
CA SER A 480 6.97 -22.14 10.81
C SER A 480 6.37 -23.09 11.85
N SER A 481 5.11 -23.49 11.69
CA SER A 481 4.26 -24.26 12.63
C SER A 481 3.93 -23.60 13.98
N GLY A 482 4.69 -22.58 14.37
CA GLY A 482 4.51 -21.85 15.61
C GLY A 482 3.39 -20.81 15.59
N LYS A 483 3.18 -20.22 16.78
CA LYS A 483 2.09 -19.30 17.05
C LYS A 483 2.11 -18.06 16.16
N ASP A 484 3.29 -17.49 15.88
CA ASP A 484 3.41 -16.17 15.26
C ASP A 484 3.09 -16.23 13.76
N SER A 485 3.64 -17.21 13.03
CA SER A 485 3.32 -17.38 11.61
C SER A 485 1.86 -17.77 11.38
N CYS A 486 1.31 -18.63 12.25
CA CYS A 486 -0.09 -19.02 12.19
C CYS A 486 -1.04 -17.84 12.53
N TYR A 487 -0.74 -17.07 13.58
CA TYR A 487 -1.55 -15.92 13.97
C TYR A 487 -1.44 -14.75 12.98
N ALA A 488 -0.25 -14.51 12.40
CA ALA A 488 -0.09 -13.54 11.32
C ALA A 488 -0.98 -13.88 10.11
N MET A 489 -0.97 -15.15 9.69
CA MET A 489 -1.85 -15.63 8.62
C MET A 489 -3.33 -15.47 8.99
N TYR A 490 -3.71 -15.74 10.23
CA TYR A 490 -5.08 -15.56 10.72
C TYR A 490 -5.58 -14.12 10.64
N ILE A 491 -4.75 -13.15 11.05
CA ILE A 491 -5.08 -11.73 10.93
C ILE A 491 -5.32 -11.37 9.46
N MET A 492 -4.44 -11.81 8.56
CA MET A 492 -4.58 -11.54 7.13
C MET A 492 -5.85 -12.17 6.55
N LYS A 493 -6.20 -13.40 6.96
CA LYS A 493 -7.43 -14.07 6.55
C LYS A 493 -8.68 -13.35 7.07
N LYS A 494 -8.68 -12.86 8.33
CA LYS A 494 -9.74 -12.00 8.90
C LYS A 494 -9.88 -10.64 8.19
N GLN A 495 -8.81 -10.17 7.56
CA GLN A 495 -8.81 -9.00 6.71
C GLN A 495 -9.13 -9.33 5.23
N ASN A 496 -9.66 -10.54 4.97
CA ASN A 496 -10.08 -11.01 3.66
C ASN A 496 -8.96 -11.04 2.59
N TYR A 497 -7.72 -11.33 3.00
CA TYR A 497 -6.65 -11.67 2.06
C TYR A 497 -6.68 -13.15 1.71
N ASP A 498 -6.39 -13.45 0.44
CA ASP A 498 -6.45 -14.80 -0.13
C ASP A 498 -5.10 -15.51 0.02
N ILE A 499 -4.96 -16.37 1.03
CA ILE A 499 -3.74 -17.15 1.27
C ILE A 499 -3.71 -18.35 0.32
N LYS A 500 -2.91 -18.27 -0.74
CA LYS A 500 -2.85 -19.29 -1.80
C LYS A 500 -1.92 -20.46 -1.50
N CYS A 501 -0.85 -20.22 -0.75
CA CYS A 501 0.08 -21.27 -0.36
C CYS A 501 0.85 -20.90 0.91
N LEU A 502 1.38 -21.92 1.56
CA LEU A 502 2.36 -21.81 2.63
C LEU A 502 3.75 -22.02 2.05
N VAL A 503 4.74 -21.29 2.56
CA VAL A 503 6.15 -21.44 2.18
C VAL A 503 6.96 -21.71 3.44
N THR A 504 7.68 -22.83 3.44
CA THR A 504 8.52 -23.25 4.57
C THR A 504 9.87 -23.71 4.05
N ILE A 505 10.93 -23.22 4.69
CA ILE A 505 12.29 -23.68 4.45
C ILE A 505 12.68 -24.63 5.56
N LYS A 506 13.02 -25.86 5.19
CA LYS A 506 13.51 -26.89 6.10
C LYS A 506 15.04 -26.87 6.09
N SER A 507 15.63 -26.26 7.11
CA SER A 507 17.08 -26.23 7.27
C SER A 507 17.61 -27.55 7.80
N LYS A 508 18.73 -28.04 7.26
CA LYS A 508 19.48 -29.18 7.85
C LYS A 508 20.24 -28.80 9.12
N ASN A 509 20.46 -27.50 9.35
CA ASN A 509 21.08 -26.98 10.56
C ASN A 509 20.01 -26.84 11.66
N LYS A 510 20.20 -27.50 12.80
CA LYS A 510 19.29 -27.44 13.96
C LYS A 510 19.33 -26.10 14.69
N ASP A 511 20.36 -25.29 14.45
CA ASP A 511 20.55 -23.96 15.05
C ASP A 511 20.45 -22.85 13.98
N SER A 512 19.56 -23.01 12.98
CA SER A 512 19.42 -22.02 11.90
C SER A 512 19.10 -20.63 12.46
N TYR A 513 19.85 -19.63 12.00
CA TYR A 513 19.67 -18.23 12.38
C TYR A 513 18.38 -17.60 11.83
N MET A 514 17.68 -18.28 10.90
CA MET A 514 16.53 -17.75 10.18
C MET A 514 15.26 -18.60 10.32
N TYR A 515 15.36 -19.91 10.54
CA TYR A 515 14.22 -20.84 10.50
C TYR A 515 13.99 -21.57 11.82
N HIS A 516 12.71 -21.73 12.16
CA HIS A 516 12.25 -22.62 13.23
C HIS A 516 12.57 -24.07 12.82
N THR A 517 13.12 -24.89 13.71
CA THR A 517 13.71 -26.20 13.36
C THR A 517 13.13 -27.38 14.15
N PRO A 518 12.79 -27.26 15.44
CA PRO A 518 11.95 -28.23 16.15
C PRO A 518 10.61 -28.48 15.46
N ASN A 519 10.30 -29.76 15.24
CA ASN A 519 9.00 -30.23 14.76
C ASN A 519 8.50 -29.61 13.43
N VAL A 520 9.40 -29.14 12.55
CA VAL A 520 9.03 -28.57 11.23
C VAL A 520 8.16 -29.51 10.39
N ASP A 521 8.30 -30.82 10.59
CA ASP A 521 7.47 -31.83 9.90
C ASP A 521 5.97 -31.70 10.24
N MET A 522 5.63 -31.08 11.37
CA MET A 522 4.23 -30.78 11.72
C MET A 522 3.58 -29.75 10.78
N VAL A 523 4.38 -28.96 10.05
CA VAL A 523 3.85 -28.03 9.04
C VAL A 523 3.05 -28.77 7.97
N GLU A 524 3.42 -30.00 7.60
CA GLU A 524 2.67 -30.79 6.61
C GLU A 524 1.25 -31.10 7.12
N LEU A 525 1.13 -31.56 8.36
CA LEU A 525 -0.16 -31.84 9.00
C LEU A 525 -0.98 -30.55 9.18
N GLN A 526 -0.34 -29.44 9.54
CA GLN A 526 -1.03 -28.15 9.66
C GLN A 526 -1.51 -27.63 8.28
N ALA A 527 -0.72 -27.81 7.22
CA ALA A 527 -1.11 -27.45 5.86
C ALA A 527 -2.33 -28.25 5.39
N GLU A 528 -2.35 -29.56 5.68
CA GLU A 528 -3.50 -30.43 5.43
C GLU A 528 -4.71 -30.00 6.27
N ALA A 529 -4.53 -29.71 7.57
CA ALA A 529 -5.57 -29.20 8.44
C ALA A 529 -6.17 -27.86 7.94
N LEU A 530 -5.34 -27.01 7.34
CA LEU A 530 -5.76 -25.74 6.75
C LEU A 530 -6.41 -25.90 5.37
N ASN A 531 -6.17 -27.03 4.70
CA ASN A 531 -6.45 -27.24 3.28
C ASN A 531 -5.79 -26.13 2.40
N ILE A 532 -4.52 -25.83 2.67
CA ILE A 532 -3.72 -24.86 1.92
C ILE A 532 -2.46 -25.55 1.38
N PRO A 533 -2.13 -25.41 0.08
CA PRO A 533 -0.93 -26.00 -0.49
C PRO A 533 0.36 -25.55 0.20
N LEU A 534 1.31 -26.47 0.40
CA LEU A 534 2.61 -26.21 1.01
C LEU A 534 3.74 -26.31 -0.02
N ILE A 535 4.56 -25.26 -0.10
CA ILE A 535 5.84 -25.26 -0.79
C ILE A 535 6.93 -25.44 0.26
N MET A 536 7.45 -26.66 0.33
CA MET A 536 8.64 -26.95 1.15
C MET A 536 9.91 -26.85 0.31
N HIS A 537 10.97 -26.27 0.87
CA HIS A 537 12.30 -26.25 0.27
C HIS A 537 13.34 -26.67 1.30
N ASN A 538 14.28 -27.53 0.92
CA ASN A 538 15.36 -27.97 1.82
C ASN A 538 16.55 -27.02 1.67
N SER A 539 17.12 -26.56 2.79
CA SER A 539 18.33 -25.72 2.80
C SER A 539 19.51 -26.43 3.46
N SER A 540 20.73 -26.13 3.01
CA SER A 540 21.98 -26.58 3.63
C SER A 540 22.20 -25.97 5.02
N GLY A 541 21.55 -24.83 5.31
CA GLY A 541 21.70 -24.11 6.58
C GLY A 541 22.87 -23.13 6.63
N ASN A 542 23.47 -22.80 5.47
CA ASN A 542 24.50 -21.77 5.34
C ASN A 542 23.86 -20.40 5.10
N LYS A 543 24.28 -19.38 5.87
CA LYS A 543 23.63 -18.06 5.98
C LYS A 543 23.41 -17.30 4.66
N GLU A 544 24.32 -17.47 3.69
CA GLU A 544 24.20 -16.84 2.36
C GLU A 544 23.38 -17.71 1.37
N GLU A 545 23.42 -19.03 1.50
CA GLU A 545 22.62 -19.96 0.67
C GLU A 545 21.14 -19.97 1.10
N GLU A 546 20.86 -19.82 2.40
CA GLU A 546 19.49 -19.78 2.96
C GLU A 546 18.62 -18.67 2.34
N LEU A 547 19.23 -17.55 1.95
CA LEU A 547 18.54 -16.45 1.28
C LEU A 547 18.15 -16.80 -0.15
N LEU A 548 19.05 -17.44 -0.89
CA LEU A 548 18.80 -17.90 -2.26
C LEU A 548 17.73 -19.00 -2.28
N ASP A 549 17.76 -19.90 -1.30
CA ASP A 549 16.76 -20.95 -1.12
C ASP A 549 15.36 -20.36 -0.87
N LEU A 550 15.27 -19.35 -0.01
CA LEU A 550 14.03 -18.63 0.24
C LEU A 550 13.54 -17.87 -1.00
N GLU A 551 14.44 -17.18 -1.70
CA GLU A 551 14.13 -16.50 -2.96
C GLU A 551 13.57 -17.48 -3.99
N ASN A 552 14.20 -18.64 -4.16
CA ASN A 552 13.74 -19.70 -5.06
C ASN A 552 12.37 -20.28 -4.66
N ALA A 553 12.13 -20.48 -3.36
CA ALA A 553 10.83 -20.93 -2.86
C ALA A 553 9.73 -19.90 -3.15
N ILE A 554 10.02 -18.60 -2.95
CA ILE A 554 9.11 -17.50 -3.25
C ILE A 554 8.87 -17.38 -4.76
N ILE A 555 9.89 -17.57 -5.61
CA ILE A 555 9.72 -17.58 -7.08
C ILE A 555 8.76 -18.70 -7.50
N ARG A 556 8.87 -19.90 -6.90
CA ARG A 556 7.93 -21.00 -7.14
C ARG A 556 6.51 -20.64 -6.69
N ALA A 557 6.36 -19.99 -5.54
CA ALA A 557 5.07 -19.49 -5.07
C ALA A 557 4.47 -18.47 -6.06
N LYS A 558 5.26 -17.50 -6.51
CA LYS A 558 4.86 -16.47 -7.47
C LYS A 558 4.39 -17.06 -8.79
N ARG A 559 5.14 -18.03 -9.35
CA ARG A 559 4.79 -18.65 -10.63
C ARG A 559 3.64 -19.66 -10.53
N GLY A 560 3.63 -20.48 -9.48
CA GLY A 560 2.67 -21.58 -9.33
C GLY A 560 1.29 -21.13 -8.81
N TYR A 561 1.24 -20.05 -8.04
CA TYR A 561 0.02 -19.59 -7.37
C TYR A 561 -0.34 -18.13 -7.65
N SER A 562 0.41 -17.46 -8.55
CA SER A 562 0.22 -16.06 -8.93
C SER A 562 0.11 -15.14 -7.71
N ILE A 563 0.96 -15.34 -6.70
CA ILE A 563 0.97 -14.50 -5.50
C ILE A 563 1.46 -13.09 -5.84
N GLU A 564 0.91 -12.12 -5.14
CA GLU A 564 1.20 -10.69 -5.23
C GLU A 564 1.87 -10.18 -3.93
N GLY A 565 1.93 -11.00 -2.88
CA GLY A 565 2.60 -10.66 -1.64
C GLY A 565 2.90 -11.84 -0.72
N ILE A 566 3.58 -11.53 0.38
CA ILE A 566 4.09 -12.48 1.37
C ILE A 566 3.69 -12.01 2.77
N VAL A 567 3.17 -12.92 3.59
CA VAL A 567 2.89 -12.70 5.02
C VAL A 567 4.02 -13.26 5.86
N LEU A 568 4.46 -12.51 6.86
CA LEU A 568 5.44 -12.98 7.85
C LEU A 568 4.91 -12.84 9.27
N GLY A 569 5.24 -13.82 10.11
CA GLY A 569 5.03 -13.80 11.55
C GLY A 569 6.11 -13.09 12.36
N ALA A 570 6.85 -12.13 11.79
CA ALA A 570 7.89 -11.42 12.53
C ALA A 570 7.29 -10.37 13.49
N LEU A 571 7.68 -10.39 14.77
CA LEU A 571 7.25 -9.40 15.77
C LEU A 571 8.17 -8.17 15.83
N PHE A 572 9.46 -8.32 16.14
CA PHE A 572 10.45 -7.24 16.25
C PHE A 572 11.80 -7.59 15.56
N SER A 573 11.97 -8.81 15.05
CA SER A 573 13.17 -9.25 14.31
C SER A 573 13.36 -8.47 12.99
N ASN A 574 14.11 -7.37 13.07
CA ASN A 574 14.49 -6.55 11.92
C ASN A 574 15.24 -7.39 10.87
N TYR A 575 16.09 -8.31 11.33
CA TYR A 575 16.91 -9.15 10.47
C TYR A 575 16.09 -10.03 9.51
N GLN A 576 15.07 -10.73 10.00
CA GLN A 576 14.19 -11.55 9.17
C GLN A 576 13.36 -10.68 8.22
N ARG A 577 12.77 -9.60 8.74
CA ARG A 577 11.92 -8.69 7.97
C ARG A 577 12.67 -8.03 6.82
N GLU A 578 13.85 -7.46 7.06
CA GLU A 578 14.62 -6.74 6.03
C GLU A 578 15.07 -7.66 4.89
N ARG A 579 15.45 -8.90 5.21
CA ARG A 579 15.86 -9.91 4.21
C ARG A 579 14.70 -10.29 3.29
N VAL A 580 13.55 -10.61 3.87
CA VAL A 580 12.36 -10.94 3.09
C VAL A 580 11.86 -9.71 2.33
N GLN A 581 11.93 -8.52 2.92
CA GLN A 581 11.61 -7.27 2.24
C GLN A 581 12.51 -7.04 1.02
N SER A 582 13.81 -7.30 1.13
CA SER A 582 14.75 -7.19 0.01
C SER A 582 14.41 -8.16 -1.13
N ILE A 583 14.18 -9.44 -0.80
CA ILE A 583 13.76 -10.46 -1.76
C ILE A 583 12.43 -10.07 -2.43
N ALA A 584 11.43 -9.69 -1.63
CA ALA A 584 10.11 -9.34 -2.12
C ALA A 584 10.16 -8.12 -3.04
N THR A 585 10.89 -7.07 -2.67
CA THR A 585 11.10 -5.89 -3.52
C THR A 585 11.73 -6.28 -4.86
N LYS A 586 12.78 -7.11 -4.86
CA LYS A 586 13.43 -7.62 -6.08
C LYS A 586 12.47 -8.43 -6.96
N LEU A 587 11.56 -9.18 -6.34
CA LEU A 587 10.56 -9.99 -7.03
C LEU A 587 9.26 -9.24 -7.32
N GLY A 588 9.15 -7.94 -7.02
CA GLY A 588 7.91 -7.17 -7.19
C GLY A 588 6.74 -7.71 -6.34
N LEU A 589 7.02 -8.32 -5.19
CA LEU A 589 6.05 -8.83 -4.24
C LEU A 589 5.90 -7.90 -3.04
N LYS A 590 4.67 -7.83 -2.52
CA LYS A 590 4.34 -7.07 -1.30
C LYS A 590 4.74 -7.85 -0.05
N VAL A 591 5.00 -7.15 1.05
CA VAL A 591 5.33 -7.77 2.34
C VAL A 591 4.36 -7.29 3.41
N PHE A 592 3.73 -8.25 4.08
CA PHE A 592 2.76 -8.03 5.15
C PHE A 592 3.30 -8.59 6.46
N THR A 593 3.48 -7.72 7.44
CA THR A 593 3.96 -8.06 8.79
C THR A 593 2.94 -7.63 9.84
N PRO A 594 1.79 -8.33 9.97
CA PRO A 594 0.66 -7.87 10.79
C PRO A 594 0.94 -7.89 12.30
N LEU A 595 1.96 -8.65 12.74
CA LEU A 595 2.40 -8.72 14.14
C LEU A 595 3.51 -7.73 14.47
N TRP A 596 4.00 -7.00 13.46
CA TRP A 596 5.15 -6.15 13.61
C TRP A 596 4.92 -5.12 14.70
N HIS A 597 5.82 -5.10 15.66
CA HIS A 597 5.81 -4.23 16.83
C HIS A 597 4.61 -4.39 17.75
N LYS A 598 3.84 -5.47 17.66
CA LYS A 598 2.70 -5.70 18.56
C LYS A 598 3.18 -5.90 20.00
N ASP A 599 2.45 -5.33 20.95
CA ASP A 599 2.71 -5.56 22.37
C ASP A 599 2.62 -7.06 22.71
N GLN A 600 3.60 -7.56 23.47
CA GLN A 600 3.80 -9.00 23.71
C GLN A 600 2.60 -9.59 24.46
N LEU A 601 2.13 -8.93 25.52
CA LEU A 601 1.01 -9.42 26.31
C LEU A 601 -0.30 -9.33 25.54
N THR A 602 -0.49 -8.26 24.78
CA THR A 602 -1.64 -8.11 23.90
C THR A 602 -1.68 -9.23 22.88
N LEU A 603 -0.55 -9.59 22.26
CA LEU A 603 -0.47 -10.70 21.33
C LEU A 603 -0.87 -12.04 21.97
N LEU A 604 -0.30 -12.40 23.12
CA LEU A 604 -0.60 -13.68 23.77
C LEU A 604 -2.08 -13.77 24.19
N ASN A 605 -2.62 -12.68 24.76
CA ASN A 605 -4.03 -12.60 25.13
C ASN A 605 -4.95 -12.69 23.91
N GLU A 606 -4.56 -12.09 22.78
CA GLU A 606 -5.32 -12.22 21.55
C GLU A 606 -5.29 -13.64 20.98
N ILE A 607 -4.15 -14.33 21.04
CA ILE A 607 -4.03 -15.73 20.62
C ILE A 607 -5.02 -16.60 21.43
N ILE A 608 -5.07 -16.44 22.75
CA ILE A 608 -6.00 -17.16 23.62
C ILE A 608 -7.45 -16.80 23.32
N SER A 609 -7.78 -15.51 23.25
CA SER A 609 -9.16 -15.03 23.02
C SER A 609 -9.68 -15.28 21.59
N ASN A 610 -8.82 -15.72 20.67
CA ASN A 610 -9.19 -16.18 19.34
C ASN A 610 -9.11 -17.73 19.22
N ASP A 611 -9.22 -18.46 20.33
CA ASP A 611 -9.35 -19.92 20.38
C ASP A 611 -8.19 -20.69 19.72
N PHE A 612 -6.96 -20.18 19.87
CA PHE A 612 -5.77 -20.93 19.48
C PHE A 612 -5.35 -21.91 20.60
N GLU A 613 -5.13 -23.17 20.23
CA GLU A 613 -4.51 -24.17 21.08
C GLU A 613 -3.02 -24.24 20.73
N VAL A 614 -2.19 -23.62 21.56
CA VAL A 614 -0.73 -23.54 21.37
C VAL A 614 -0.05 -24.26 22.53
N ILE A 615 1.02 -25.01 22.24
CA ILE A 615 1.91 -25.59 23.25
C ILE A 615 3.34 -25.09 23.07
N LEU A 616 4.13 -25.11 24.15
CA LEU A 616 5.57 -24.86 24.08
C LEU A 616 6.31 -26.16 23.72
N VAL A 617 7.18 -26.09 22.71
CA VAL A 617 7.93 -27.25 22.20
C VAL A 617 9.44 -27.12 22.34
N HIS A 618 9.94 -25.94 22.66
CA HIS A 618 11.34 -25.73 23.02
C HIS A 618 11.41 -24.65 24.10
N VAL A 619 12.39 -24.74 24.98
CA VAL A 619 12.75 -23.69 25.94
C VAL A 619 14.28 -23.55 25.96
N ALA A 620 14.79 -22.34 26.11
CA ALA A 620 16.22 -22.03 26.08
C ALA A 620 16.59 -20.79 26.92
N ALA A 621 15.81 -20.46 27.96
CA ALA A 621 16.02 -19.26 28.77
C ALA A 621 15.86 -19.52 30.26
N ASP A 622 16.60 -18.78 31.07
CA ASP A 622 16.59 -18.92 32.53
C ASP A 622 15.19 -18.73 33.12
N GLY A 623 14.77 -19.70 33.94
CA GLY A 623 13.43 -19.77 34.52
C GLY A 623 12.46 -20.66 33.73
N LEU A 624 12.81 -21.10 32.52
CA LEU A 624 12.02 -22.04 31.72
C LEU A 624 12.61 -23.45 31.81
N ASN A 625 12.06 -24.28 32.69
CA ASN A 625 12.50 -25.66 32.90
C ASN A 625 11.63 -26.70 32.15
N GLU A 626 11.89 -28.00 32.39
CA GLU A 626 11.17 -29.13 31.76
C GLU A 626 9.63 -29.07 31.90
N SER A 627 9.10 -28.42 32.94
CA SER A 627 7.66 -28.31 33.17
C SER A 627 6.94 -27.47 32.11
N PHE A 628 7.67 -26.59 31.41
CA PHE A 628 7.12 -25.78 30.32
C PHE A 628 6.96 -26.57 29.02
N LEU A 629 7.74 -27.63 28.81
CA LEU A 629 7.68 -28.46 27.61
C LEU A 629 6.34 -29.20 27.52
N GLY A 630 5.63 -29.02 26.41
CA GLY A 630 4.29 -29.56 26.15
C GLY A 630 3.16 -28.81 26.87
N ARG A 631 3.46 -27.75 27.63
CA ARG A 631 2.46 -26.96 28.35
C ARG A 631 1.67 -26.08 27.37
N LYS A 632 0.35 -26.01 27.58
CA LYS A 632 -0.55 -25.16 26.81
C LYS A 632 -0.35 -23.69 27.17
N LEU A 633 -0.42 -22.82 26.17
CA LEU A 633 -0.50 -21.38 26.35
C LEU A 633 -1.90 -21.01 26.84
N ASP A 634 -2.02 -20.75 28.14
CA ASP A 634 -3.22 -20.30 28.82
C ASP A 634 -2.92 -19.07 29.71
N ALA A 635 -3.96 -18.54 30.37
CA ALA A 635 -3.83 -17.36 31.22
C ALA A 635 -2.87 -17.60 32.40
N ASP A 636 -2.84 -18.82 32.93
CA ASP A 636 -1.95 -19.20 34.03
C ASP A 636 -0.49 -19.21 33.59
N LEU A 637 -0.19 -19.77 32.41
CA LEU A 637 1.15 -19.70 31.81
C LEU A 637 1.57 -18.26 31.55
N ILE A 638 0.69 -17.40 31.02
CA ILE A 638 1.01 -15.98 30.79
C ILE A 638 1.38 -15.28 32.10
N ALA A 639 0.60 -15.50 33.16
CA ALA A 639 0.88 -14.90 34.47
C ALA A 639 2.24 -15.35 35.02
N GLU A 640 2.59 -16.63 34.85
CA GLU A 640 3.89 -17.16 35.26
C GLU A 640 5.05 -16.56 34.45
N LEU A 641 4.89 -16.43 33.12
CA LEU A 641 5.88 -15.78 32.26
C LEU A 641 6.09 -14.30 32.64
N GLN A 642 5.05 -13.60 33.09
CA GLN A 642 5.18 -12.23 33.59
C GLN A 642 6.02 -12.16 34.87
N GLU A 643 5.86 -13.12 35.78
CA GLU A 643 6.70 -13.21 36.99
C GLU A 643 8.16 -13.55 36.67
N ILE A 644 8.40 -14.39 35.66
CA ILE A 644 9.75 -14.69 35.17
C ILE A 644 10.36 -13.46 34.48
N ASN A 645 9.59 -12.75 33.65
CA ASN A 645 10.03 -11.51 33.00
C ASN A 645 10.50 -10.46 34.02
N LYS A 646 9.78 -10.28 35.13
CA LYS A 646 10.18 -9.35 36.21
C LYS A 646 11.54 -9.66 36.81
N LYS A 647 11.96 -10.93 36.83
CA LYS A 647 13.22 -11.38 37.43
C LYS A 647 14.36 -11.47 36.41
N ASN A 648 14.06 -11.98 35.22
CA ASN A 648 15.06 -12.42 34.25
C ASN A 648 15.01 -11.63 32.93
N HIS A 649 14.13 -10.63 32.80
CA HIS A 649 13.92 -9.84 31.58
C HIS A 649 13.59 -10.68 30.32
N LEU A 650 12.97 -11.84 30.52
CA LEU A 650 12.51 -12.77 29.48
C LEU A 650 11.52 -12.10 28.50
N ASN A 651 11.69 -12.23 27.18
CA ASN A 651 10.62 -11.85 26.26
C ASN A 651 9.43 -12.82 26.41
N VAL A 652 8.28 -12.35 26.90
CA VAL A 652 7.14 -13.23 27.18
C VAL A 652 6.50 -13.79 25.91
N ALA A 653 6.72 -13.15 24.77
CA ALA A 653 6.30 -13.66 23.46
C ALA A 653 7.36 -14.55 22.79
N PHE A 654 8.48 -14.83 23.48
CA PHE A 654 9.54 -15.76 23.07
C PHE A 654 10.29 -15.40 21.79
N GLU A 655 10.39 -14.11 21.51
CA GLU A 655 10.94 -13.64 20.26
C GLU A 655 12.48 -13.76 20.15
N GLY A 656 13.17 -13.74 21.29
CA GLY A 656 14.62 -13.91 21.36
C GLY A 656 15.07 -15.37 21.23
N GLY A 657 14.15 -16.30 20.95
CA GLY A 657 14.41 -17.73 20.94
C GLY A 657 14.31 -18.36 22.33
N GLU A 658 13.71 -17.66 23.31
CA GLU A 658 13.57 -18.17 24.68
C GLU A 658 12.71 -19.43 24.75
N ALA A 659 11.73 -19.53 23.86
CA ALA A 659 10.93 -20.72 23.67
C ALA A 659 10.42 -20.82 22.23
N GLU A 660 10.13 -22.03 21.78
CA GLU A 660 9.41 -22.27 20.54
C GLU A 660 8.03 -22.83 20.81
N SER A 661 7.11 -22.59 19.88
CA SER A 661 5.71 -22.96 20.02
C SER A 661 5.23 -23.82 18.87
N LEU A 662 4.19 -24.62 19.12
CA LEU A 662 3.47 -25.36 18.09
C LEU A 662 1.96 -25.12 18.25
N VAL A 663 1.29 -24.81 17.15
CA VAL A 663 -0.16 -24.68 17.11
C VAL A 663 -0.81 -26.04 16.83
N LEU A 664 -1.58 -26.55 17.79
CA LEU A 664 -2.32 -27.80 17.66
C LEU A 664 -3.70 -27.58 17.05
N ASP A 665 -4.34 -26.45 17.35
CA ASP A 665 -5.60 -26.05 16.75
C ASP A 665 -5.74 -24.53 16.69
N CYS A 666 -6.51 -24.05 15.72
CA CYS A 666 -6.99 -22.67 15.65
C CYS A 666 -8.28 -22.59 14.81
N PRO A 667 -9.01 -21.46 14.81
CA PRO A 667 -10.27 -21.34 14.05
C PRO A 667 -10.15 -21.60 12.55
N MET A 668 -8.97 -21.46 11.97
CA MET A 668 -8.75 -21.73 10.54
C MET A 668 -8.63 -23.21 10.19
N PHE A 669 -8.28 -24.05 11.15
CA PHE A 669 -8.06 -25.47 10.92
C PHE A 669 -9.41 -26.19 10.74
N LYS A 670 -9.48 -27.10 9.77
CA LYS A 670 -10.63 -28.01 9.56
C LYS A 670 -10.57 -29.22 10.49
N LYS A 671 -9.37 -29.64 10.87
CA LYS A 671 -9.09 -30.72 11.81
C LYS A 671 -8.03 -30.25 12.80
N ARG A 672 -8.04 -30.76 14.02
CA ARG A 672 -7.01 -30.45 15.02
C ARG A 672 -5.89 -31.49 14.96
N LEU A 673 -4.69 -31.08 15.34
CA LEU A 673 -3.57 -32.00 15.54
C LEU A 673 -3.71 -32.66 16.91
N LYS A 674 -3.56 -33.98 16.94
CA LYS A 674 -3.46 -34.79 18.15
C LYS A 674 -2.08 -35.43 18.23
N ILE A 675 -1.33 -35.10 19.27
CA ILE A 675 -0.05 -35.73 19.55
C ILE A 675 -0.31 -37.13 20.11
N LEU A 676 0.28 -38.15 19.47
CA LEU A 676 0.17 -39.55 19.87
C LEU A 676 1.39 -40.01 20.67
N ASP A 677 2.57 -39.52 20.30
CA ASP A 677 3.84 -39.86 20.93
C ASP A 677 4.80 -38.68 20.88
N ALA A 678 5.42 -38.36 22.01
CA ALA A 678 6.38 -37.28 22.16
C ALA A 678 7.30 -37.52 23.36
N VAL A 679 8.52 -37.00 23.28
CA VAL A 679 9.56 -37.16 24.31
C VAL A 679 10.10 -35.79 24.72
N LYS A 680 10.31 -35.59 26.02
CA LYS A 680 11.03 -34.43 26.54
C LYS A 680 12.53 -34.75 26.57
N LEU A 681 13.33 -33.93 25.88
CA LEU A 681 14.78 -34.04 25.85
C LEU A 681 15.38 -32.78 26.43
N MET A 682 16.01 -32.87 27.59
CA MET A 682 16.67 -31.73 28.24
C MET A 682 18.18 -31.74 27.92
N GLN A 683 18.71 -30.63 27.42
CA GLN A 683 20.15 -30.40 27.26
C GLN A 683 20.76 -29.76 28.52
N SER A 684 19.98 -28.98 29.26
CA SER A 684 20.34 -28.41 30.57
C SER A 684 19.08 -28.18 31.42
N GLU A 685 19.20 -27.59 32.61
CA GLU A 685 18.04 -27.28 33.46
C GLU A 685 17.02 -26.35 32.76
N ASN A 686 17.51 -25.40 31.96
CA ASN A 686 16.72 -24.35 31.31
C ASN A 686 16.72 -24.46 29.76
N CYS A 687 17.22 -25.58 29.22
CA CYS A 687 17.26 -25.82 27.78
C CYS A 687 16.75 -27.23 27.47
N GLY A 688 15.68 -27.31 26.70
CA GLY A 688 15.00 -28.58 26.41
C GLY A 688 14.06 -28.50 25.22
N THR A 689 13.75 -29.65 24.63
CA THR A 689 12.84 -29.79 23.48
C THR A 689 11.79 -30.85 23.75
N TYR A 690 10.54 -30.56 23.41
CA TYR A 690 9.43 -31.51 23.33
C TYR A 690 9.35 -32.05 21.90
N GLU A 691 10.03 -33.16 21.66
CA GLU A 691 10.16 -33.75 20.34
C GLU A 691 8.94 -34.63 20.03
N ILE A 692 8.16 -34.26 19.02
CA ILE A 692 6.96 -35.00 18.62
C ILE A 692 7.37 -36.12 17.67
N LYS A 693 7.19 -37.36 18.10
CA LYS A 693 7.52 -38.55 17.30
C LYS A 693 6.38 -38.94 16.38
N LYS A 694 5.13 -38.72 16.83
CA LYS A 694 3.94 -39.05 16.04
C LYS A 694 2.76 -38.14 16.40
N ALA A 695 2.10 -37.63 15.36
CA ALA A 695 0.85 -36.88 15.47
C ALA A 695 -0.09 -37.26 14.32
N GLU A 696 -1.39 -37.04 14.51
CA GLU A 696 -2.42 -37.26 13.50
C GLU A 696 -3.45 -36.12 13.48
N LEU A 697 -4.21 -36.01 12.40
CA LEU A 697 -5.34 -35.10 12.30
C LEU A 697 -6.62 -35.78 12.77
N VAL A 698 -7.31 -35.17 13.73
CA VAL A 698 -8.60 -35.63 14.23
C VAL A 698 -9.67 -34.55 14.04
N ASP A 699 -10.92 -34.96 13.93
CA ASP A 699 -12.04 -34.02 13.82
C ASP A 699 -12.14 -33.16 15.09
N LYS A 700 -12.62 -31.93 14.90
CA LYS A 700 -12.86 -31.02 16.02
C LYS A 700 -14.08 -31.50 16.80
N ILE A 701 -13.92 -31.64 18.11
CA ILE A 701 -15.06 -31.84 19.00
C ILE A 701 -15.73 -30.46 19.10
N LEU A 702 -16.92 -30.33 18.50
CA LEU A 702 -17.78 -29.16 18.68
C LEU A 702 -18.36 -29.27 20.10
N ASP A 703 -17.77 -28.54 21.04
CA ASP A 703 -18.37 -28.33 22.38
C ASP A 703 -19.47 -27.25 22.33
#